data_AF-A0A250JEP3-F1
#
_entry.id   AF-A0A250JEP3-F1
#
_cell.length_a   1.000
_cell.length_b   1.000
_cell.length_c   1.000
_cell.angle_alpha   90.00
_cell.angle_beta   90.00
_cell.angle_gamma   90.00
#
_symmetry.space_group_name_H-M   'P 1'
#
loop_
_entity.id
_entity.type
_entity.pdbx_description
1 polymer ?
#
loop_
_entity_poly.entity_id
_entity_poly.type
_entity_poly.pdbx_seq_one_letter_code
_entity_poly.pdbx_strand_id
1 'polypeptide(L)'
;MRKSSTWPVGGVRPLRAMVVGCALVAPLSAIAGPSDTKQPPASARGVSLPPAVLVSDSREVSAGGARGYSLVTPAGLVIHRTERPVLALRSIQVPGTAIQLHTWQESQTNGMRQSYTAYTRGGTEAVGRVRDTSYLVRLDAAQFDPLQVTQPLATRLLAADPDNTLHLVQFLGAPLPEFREAIERQGGKVLRFLTDHTFVVDMDADAQKRVAELPYVRWVGPYHPEYRLERELRESLMGLAPALAPQRYSIMLGESGAGRQEEVAALVRKLGGTVELIEQGGLRVEATLTAAQLRQVARSNAVQFIDRWGGPGGVDMDIVRDVGGANYLEGLEGWTGQGVRGEIFDTELLTTHQEWSTAPIIHSTGTTGSLHGSSCYSNNFARGANPAARGMIPSGQGIFFRYSESTQFGGTKSRYDINKELINPAGPYRAVFQTSSVGSAQGTAYTTISAEVDDYLFKHPILSTQSQSNTGSRNSRPQAWAKNIVSVGAVQHQNTASRADDRWNYTGSIGPAADGRIKPDLSYFYDSIQSATGSGNANYTQFGGTSSATPQTAGHFGLLFQMWHEGVWSGFGGKADVFDSRPQMATAKALMINNAYRYNWQAGGSNADVDRYKQGWGTADIRRLYDRAPKTSVIDETDLLTPLGVKTYDVTVPSGETELNVTLVFTDPMGTVGAAQTRINDLSLRVTDPNGTVYWGNYGLTTGRFSTPGGTSNTIDTVENVFIQNPVAGKWTVEVLGDEIVQDSHVETTALDADYGLVVSGGVISGG
;
A
#
# COMPACT_ATOMS: atom_id res chain seq x y z
N MET A 1 55.92 31.15 21.42
CA MET A 1 55.93 32.48 22.10
C MET A 1 54.51 33.03 22.21
N ARG A 2 54.34 34.15 22.93
CA ARG A 2 53.11 34.69 23.59
C ARG A 2 51.82 34.87 22.75
N LYS A 3 50.72 35.05 23.51
CA LYS A 3 49.31 35.28 23.15
C LYS A 3 49.02 36.70 22.59
N SER A 4 47.72 36.89 22.26
CA SER A 4 46.89 38.12 22.34
C SER A 4 47.16 39.25 21.34
N SER A 5 46.20 40.08 20.90
CA SER A 5 44.73 40.07 20.73
C SER A 5 44.30 41.54 20.47
N THR A 6 43.03 41.75 20.12
CA THR A 6 42.22 42.99 20.32
C THR A 6 42.46 44.25 19.45
N TRP A 7 41.30 44.77 19.03
CA TRP A 7 40.94 46.07 18.41
C TRP A 7 41.22 47.28 19.38
N PRO A 8 41.05 48.62 19.09
CA PRO A 8 39.81 49.24 18.56
C PRO A 8 39.76 50.69 17.92
N VAL A 9 38.58 51.00 17.32
CA VAL A 9 37.72 52.23 17.37
C VAL A 9 38.20 53.65 16.96
N GLY A 10 37.37 54.29 16.11
CA GLY A 10 36.93 55.71 16.21
C GLY A 10 37.39 56.69 15.09
N GLY A 11 36.58 57.55 14.45
CA GLY A 11 35.11 57.67 14.38
C GLY A 11 34.55 59.10 14.55
N VAL A 12 34.12 59.80 13.48
CA VAL A 12 33.32 61.07 13.53
C VAL A 12 32.32 61.15 12.35
N ARG A 13 31.15 61.79 12.58
CA ARG A 13 29.96 62.02 11.69
C ARG A 13 29.72 63.54 11.55
N PRO A 14 28.94 64.10 10.58
CA PRO A 14 27.49 63.84 10.37
C PRO A 14 27.04 63.89 8.86
N LEU A 15 25.77 64.04 8.41
CA LEU A 15 24.49 64.42 9.06
C LEU A 15 23.21 63.64 8.60
N ARG A 16 22.26 64.26 7.89
CA ARG A 16 20.84 63.85 7.63
C ARG A 16 20.32 64.50 6.32
N ALA A 17 19.18 64.18 5.68
CA ALA A 17 17.95 63.42 6.03
C ALA A 17 17.40 62.71 4.75
N MET A 18 16.29 61.94 4.69
CA MET A 18 15.12 61.75 5.57
C MET A 18 14.53 60.31 5.42
N VAL A 19 13.58 59.91 6.28
CA VAL A 19 13.17 58.51 6.54
C VAL A 19 11.63 58.37 6.57
N VAL A 20 11.14 57.11 6.47
CA VAL A 20 10.00 56.43 7.18
C VAL A 20 9.15 55.62 6.17
N GLY A 21 8.71 54.37 6.41
CA GLY A 21 8.77 53.51 7.62
C GLY A 21 8.48 52.03 7.32
N CYS A 22 8.30 51.20 8.35
CA CYS A 22 8.51 49.73 8.29
C CYS A 22 7.24 48.86 8.53
N ALA A 23 7.42 47.56 8.21
CA ALA A 23 7.00 46.36 8.99
C ALA A 23 5.61 45.70 8.78
N LEU A 24 5.68 44.35 8.69
CA LEU A 24 4.87 43.26 9.29
C LEU A 24 3.35 43.46 9.59
N VAL A 25 2.54 42.40 9.36
CA VAL A 25 1.89 41.56 10.41
C VAL A 25 0.85 40.56 9.79
N ALA A 26 0.66 39.46 10.53
CA ALA A 26 -0.25 38.29 10.45
C ALA A 26 -1.65 38.35 9.75
N PRO A 27 -2.25 37.17 9.46
CA PRO A 27 -3.63 37.04 8.96
C PRO A 27 -4.68 36.94 10.08
N LEU A 28 -5.91 37.41 9.83
CA LEU A 28 -7.12 37.03 10.59
C LEU A 28 -8.42 37.47 9.86
N SER A 29 -9.45 36.62 9.96
CA SER A 29 -10.90 36.91 9.87
C SER A 29 -11.45 37.83 8.78
N ALA A 30 -12.09 37.23 7.76
CA ALA A 30 -13.07 37.91 6.91
C ALA A 30 -14.50 37.63 7.42
N ILE A 31 -15.05 38.56 8.21
CA ILE A 31 -16.50 38.64 8.49
C ILE A 31 -17.13 39.59 7.44
N ALA A 32 -18.39 39.32 7.09
CA ALA A 32 -19.04 39.80 5.88
C ALA A 32 -19.36 41.31 5.81
N GLY A 33 -19.45 41.80 4.56
CA GLY A 33 -20.35 42.90 4.17
C GLY A 33 -19.71 44.01 3.30
N PRO A 34 -20.50 44.69 2.45
CA PRO A 34 -21.55 44.18 1.56
C PRO A 34 -21.02 44.01 0.12
N SER A 35 -21.60 43.11 -0.67
CA SER A 35 -21.23 42.98 -2.08
C SER A 35 -21.84 44.10 -2.91
N ASP A 36 -21.04 45.12 -3.24
CA ASP A 36 -21.41 46.16 -4.21
C ASP A 36 -21.80 45.53 -5.55
N THR A 37 -22.93 46.00 -6.09
CA THR A 37 -23.60 45.46 -7.28
C THR A 37 -22.84 45.79 -8.56
N LYS A 38 -21.80 45.00 -8.87
CA LYS A 38 -21.26 44.95 -10.24
C LYS A 38 -22.27 44.22 -11.13
N GLN A 39 -23.00 44.99 -11.92
CA GLN A 39 -23.81 44.49 -13.03
C GLN A 39 -22.96 43.56 -13.91
N PRO A 40 -23.43 42.34 -14.25
CA PRO A 40 -22.83 41.58 -15.33
C PRO A 40 -23.00 42.35 -16.65
N PRO A 41 -22.05 42.23 -17.61
CA PRO A 41 -22.07 43.01 -18.83
C PRO A 41 -23.34 42.78 -19.66
N ALA A 42 -23.79 43.83 -20.34
CA ALA A 42 -25.10 43.89 -20.97
C ALA A 42 -25.31 42.79 -22.03
N SER A 43 -26.29 41.91 -21.74
CA SER A 43 -27.10 41.17 -22.70
C SER A 43 -26.37 40.56 -23.91
N ALA A 44 -25.86 39.34 -23.74
CA ALA A 44 -26.10 38.33 -24.77
C ALA A 44 -27.62 38.06 -24.79
N ARG A 45 -28.38 38.87 -25.56
CA ARG A 45 -29.80 38.58 -25.80
C ARG A 45 -29.88 37.16 -26.35
N GLY A 46 -30.63 36.29 -25.69
CA GLY A 46 -30.75 34.89 -26.06
C GLY A 46 -31.30 34.75 -27.48
N VAL A 47 -30.41 34.58 -28.45
CA VAL A 47 -30.79 34.16 -29.79
C VAL A 47 -31.32 32.73 -29.64
N SER A 48 -32.58 32.52 -29.98
CA SER A 48 -33.13 31.17 -30.09
C SER A 48 -32.40 30.48 -31.25
N LEU A 49 -31.39 29.68 -30.92
CA LEU A 49 -30.60 28.97 -31.92
C LEU A 49 -31.49 27.85 -32.51
N PRO A 50 -31.55 27.69 -33.85
CA PRO A 50 -32.39 26.64 -34.43
C PRO A 50 -31.85 25.25 -34.02
N PRO A 51 -32.72 24.24 -33.92
CA PRO A 51 -32.31 22.92 -33.43
C PRO A 51 -31.34 22.22 -34.40
N ALA A 52 -30.49 21.34 -33.86
CA ALA A 52 -29.71 20.42 -34.67
C ALA A 52 -30.63 19.47 -35.46
N VAL A 53 -30.22 19.14 -36.68
CA VAL A 53 -30.96 18.29 -37.62
C VAL A 53 -30.23 16.98 -37.87
N LEU A 54 -30.99 15.94 -38.20
CA LEU A 54 -30.46 14.65 -38.62
C LEU A 54 -30.26 14.66 -40.14
N VAL A 55 -29.02 14.50 -40.59
CA VAL A 55 -28.67 14.35 -42.02
C VAL A 55 -28.34 12.89 -42.28
N SER A 56 -29.00 12.26 -43.25
CA SER A 56 -28.63 10.92 -43.71
C SER A 56 -27.61 11.02 -44.84
N ASP A 57 -26.43 10.44 -44.65
CA ASP A 57 -25.37 10.41 -45.66
C ASP A 57 -25.74 9.37 -46.74
N SER A 58 -26.04 9.86 -47.95
CA SER A 58 -26.49 9.05 -49.10
C SER A 58 -25.38 8.65 -50.08
N ARG A 59 -24.10 8.80 -49.70
CA ARG A 59 -22.97 8.42 -50.55
C ARG A 59 -22.69 6.93 -50.47
N GLU A 60 -22.75 6.28 -51.63
CA GLU A 60 -22.30 4.90 -51.81
C GLU A 60 -20.84 4.76 -51.37
N VAL A 61 -20.58 3.83 -50.45
CA VAL A 61 -19.27 3.22 -50.26
C VAL A 61 -19.44 1.73 -50.53
N SER A 62 -18.57 1.20 -51.40
CA SER A 62 -18.63 -0.17 -51.89
C SER A 62 -18.52 -1.21 -50.77
N ALA A 63 -19.33 -2.28 -50.90
CA ALA A 63 -19.43 -3.44 -50.02
C ALA A 63 -20.09 -3.20 -48.63
N GLY A 64 -21.40 -3.48 -48.55
CA GLY A 64 -22.12 -3.64 -47.27
C GLY A 64 -22.96 -2.44 -46.81
N GLY A 65 -23.73 -1.82 -47.70
CA GLY A 65 -24.40 -0.53 -47.48
C GLY A 65 -25.31 -0.42 -46.23
N ALA A 66 -24.75 0.05 -45.12
CA ALA A 66 -25.48 0.64 -44.00
C ALA A 66 -25.68 2.15 -44.25
N ARG A 67 -26.82 2.72 -43.83
CA ARG A 67 -27.07 4.16 -43.91
C ARG A 67 -26.38 4.88 -42.75
N GLY A 68 -25.45 5.78 -43.05
CA GLY A 68 -24.86 6.68 -42.08
C GLY A 68 -25.80 7.84 -41.70
N TYR A 69 -25.76 8.22 -40.43
CA TYR A 69 -26.48 9.36 -39.86
C TYR A 69 -25.50 10.34 -39.23
N SER A 70 -25.59 11.61 -39.62
CA SER A 70 -24.83 12.72 -39.06
C SER A 70 -25.79 13.69 -38.33
N LEU A 71 -25.56 13.95 -37.05
CA LEU A 71 -26.28 15.01 -36.31
C LEU A 71 -25.54 16.33 -36.54
N VAL A 72 -26.19 17.32 -37.15
CA VAL A 72 -25.53 18.56 -37.60
C VAL A 72 -26.28 19.79 -37.09
N THR A 73 -25.57 20.77 -36.55
CA THR A 73 -26.15 22.07 -36.20
C THR A 73 -26.50 22.88 -37.46
N PRO A 74 -27.38 23.89 -37.38
CA PRO A 74 -27.62 24.81 -38.49
C PRO A 74 -26.37 25.56 -38.99
N ALA A 75 -25.33 25.67 -38.15
CA ALA A 75 -24.06 26.30 -38.50
C ALA A 75 -23.03 25.31 -39.10
N GLY A 76 -23.42 24.05 -39.35
CA GLY A 76 -22.57 23.05 -40.00
C GLY A 76 -21.66 22.23 -39.08
N LEU A 77 -21.75 22.40 -37.75
CA LEU A 77 -21.00 21.57 -36.81
C LEU A 77 -21.64 20.17 -36.76
N VAL A 78 -20.86 19.14 -37.11
CA VAL A 78 -21.27 17.74 -36.92
C VAL A 78 -21.04 17.36 -35.46
N ILE A 79 -22.13 17.17 -34.70
CA ILE A 79 -22.12 16.80 -33.28
C ILE A 79 -21.75 15.33 -33.12
N HIS A 80 -22.35 14.45 -33.94
CA HIS A 80 -22.18 13.01 -33.85
C HIS A 80 -22.36 12.34 -35.23
N ARG A 81 -21.71 11.19 -35.43
CA ARG A 81 -21.91 10.31 -36.58
C ARG A 81 -22.09 8.87 -36.10
N THR A 82 -23.09 8.19 -36.65
CA THR A 82 -23.43 6.80 -36.30
C THR A 82 -24.04 6.08 -37.51
N GLU A 83 -23.86 4.77 -37.62
CA GLU A 83 -24.58 3.93 -38.60
C GLU A 83 -25.93 3.42 -38.04
N ARG A 84 -26.23 3.74 -36.78
CA ARG A 84 -27.43 3.27 -36.08
C ARG A 84 -28.59 4.24 -36.29
N PRO A 85 -29.83 3.75 -36.45
CA PRO A 85 -31.00 4.60 -36.55
C PRO A 85 -31.15 5.53 -35.34
N VAL A 86 -31.11 6.84 -35.60
CA VAL A 86 -31.28 7.89 -34.60
C VAL A 86 -32.76 8.21 -34.40
N LEU A 87 -33.18 8.30 -33.14
CA LEU A 87 -34.55 8.53 -32.69
C LEU A 87 -34.60 9.68 -31.69
N ALA A 88 -35.77 10.33 -31.59
CA ALA A 88 -36.09 11.31 -30.55
C ALA A 88 -35.06 12.45 -30.35
N LEU A 89 -34.39 12.89 -31.42
CA LEU A 89 -33.47 14.03 -31.38
C LEU A 89 -34.20 15.30 -30.90
N ARG A 90 -33.65 15.94 -29.87
CA ARG A 90 -34.09 17.22 -29.31
C ARG A 90 -32.89 18.15 -29.16
N SER A 91 -33.12 19.45 -29.31
CA SER A 91 -32.17 20.51 -28.97
C SER A 91 -32.87 21.48 -28.03
N ILE A 92 -32.27 21.74 -26.87
CA ILE A 92 -32.85 22.50 -25.76
C ILE A 92 -31.94 23.67 -25.47
N GLN A 93 -32.44 24.90 -25.58
CA GLN A 93 -31.67 26.10 -25.26
C GLN A 93 -31.44 26.19 -23.76
N VAL A 94 -30.20 26.44 -23.34
CA VAL A 94 -29.86 26.74 -21.94
C VAL A 94 -30.13 28.23 -21.69
N PRO A 95 -31.12 28.61 -20.84
CA PRO A 95 -31.60 29.99 -20.73
C PRO A 95 -30.50 30.97 -20.33
N GLY A 96 -30.45 32.11 -21.01
CA GLY A 96 -29.45 33.17 -20.75
C GLY A 96 -28.07 32.92 -21.36
N THR A 97 -27.87 31.81 -22.08
CA THR A 97 -26.58 31.45 -22.69
C THR A 97 -26.69 31.18 -24.19
N ALA A 98 -25.54 31.09 -24.87
CA ALA A 98 -25.44 30.55 -26.22
C ALA A 98 -25.33 29.01 -26.25
N ILE A 99 -25.56 28.30 -25.14
CA ILE A 99 -25.40 26.85 -25.05
C ILE A 99 -26.71 26.12 -25.40
N GLN A 100 -26.61 25.03 -26.15
CA GLN A 100 -27.70 24.07 -26.38
C GLN A 100 -27.33 22.69 -25.85
N LEU A 101 -28.28 22.05 -25.16
CA LEU A 101 -28.27 20.62 -24.85
C LEU A 101 -28.95 19.87 -25.99
N HIS A 102 -28.24 18.93 -26.62
CA HIS A 102 -28.79 18.02 -27.61
C HIS A 102 -28.94 16.63 -26.99
N THR A 103 -30.09 15.99 -27.17
CA THR A 103 -30.35 14.62 -26.69
C THR A 103 -30.97 13.77 -27.79
N TRP A 104 -30.62 12.50 -27.86
CA TRP A 104 -31.18 11.54 -28.82
C TRP A 104 -31.11 10.10 -28.30
N GLN A 105 -31.65 9.17 -29.06
CA GLN A 105 -31.52 7.74 -28.84
C GLN A 105 -31.02 7.04 -30.10
N GLU A 106 -30.28 5.94 -29.95
CA GLU A 106 -29.87 5.07 -31.06
C GLU A 106 -30.34 3.63 -30.84
N SER A 107 -30.96 3.06 -31.86
CA SER A 107 -31.35 1.65 -31.88
C SER A 107 -30.11 0.75 -31.88
N GLN A 108 -30.01 -0.12 -30.88
CA GLN A 108 -28.93 -1.09 -30.72
C GLN A 108 -29.24 -2.39 -31.48
N THR A 109 -28.21 -3.18 -31.79
CA THR A 109 -28.35 -4.48 -32.49
C THR A 109 -29.13 -5.52 -31.70
N ASN A 110 -29.21 -5.39 -30.38
CA ASN A 110 -30.01 -6.23 -29.48
C ASN A 110 -31.46 -5.73 -29.28
N GLY A 111 -31.91 -4.74 -30.07
CA GLY A 111 -33.26 -4.16 -29.97
C GLY A 111 -33.46 -3.13 -28.87
N MET A 112 -32.50 -2.92 -27.97
CA MET A 112 -32.57 -1.86 -26.97
C MET A 112 -32.30 -0.47 -27.58
N ARG A 113 -32.58 0.59 -26.82
CA ARG A 113 -32.25 1.97 -27.20
C ARG A 113 -31.22 2.55 -26.25
N GLN A 114 -30.10 3.00 -26.78
CA GLN A 114 -29.10 3.75 -26.00
C GLN A 114 -29.43 5.24 -26.09
N SER A 115 -29.50 5.94 -24.95
CA SER A 115 -29.67 7.40 -24.96
C SER A 115 -28.32 8.10 -24.99
N TYR A 116 -28.28 9.30 -25.60
CA TYR A 116 -27.10 10.13 -25.77
C TYR A 116 -27.40 11.60 -25.48
N THR A 117 -26.35 12.33 -25.10
CA THR A 117 -26.36 13.76 -24.79
C THR A 117 -25.10 14.44 -25.35
N ALA A 118 -25.22 15.69 -25.76
CA ALA A 118 -24.10 16.55 -26.15
C ALA A 118 -24.44 18.01 -25.87
N TYR A 119 -23.43 18.85 -25.69
CA TYR A 119 -23.61 20.30 -25.59
C TYR A 119 -22.89 21.01 -26.75
N THR A 120 -23.49 22.09 -27.26
CA THR A 120 -22.81 23.01 -28.20
C THR A 120 -22.93 24.45 -27.72
N ARG A 121 -22.01 25.32 -28.17
CA ARG A 121 -22.04 26.77 -27.96
C ARG A 121 -22.14 27.47 -29.31
N GLY A 122 -23.13 28.35 -29.45
CA GLY A 122 -23.42 29.09 -30.69
C GLY A 122 -23.79 28.22 -31.90
N GLY A 123 -23.98 26.92 -31.72
CA GLY A 123 -24.07 25.94 -32.80
C GLY A 123 -22.75 25.69 -33.55
N THR A 124 -21.65 26.37 -33.23
CA THR A 124 -20.37 26.29 -33.97
C THR A 124 -19.28 25.53 -33.22
N GLU A 125 -19.39 25.40 -31.89
CA GLU A 125 -18.41 24.75 -31.02
C GLU A 125 -19.07 23.63 -30.21
N ALA A 126 -18.40 22.48 -30.06
CA ALA A 126 -18.84 21.42 -29.13
C ALA A 126 -18.34 21.72 -27.70
N VAL A 127 -19.24 21.74 -26.72
CA VAL A 127 -18.90 21.96 -25.31
C VAL A 127 -18.71 20.60 -24.64
N GLY A 128 -17.47 20.14 -24.62
CA GLY A 128 -17.15 18.77 -24.23
C GLY A 128 -17.43 17.76 -25.35
N ARG A 129 -17.59 16.48 -24.99
CA ARG A 129 -17.82 15.38 -25.94
C ARG A 129 -19.23 14.81 -25.81
N VAL A 130 -19.72 14.20 -26.90
CA VAL A 130 -20.89 13.31 -26.88
C VAL A 130 -20.74 12.26 -25.77
N ARG A 131 -21.82 12.04 -25.02
CA ARG A 131 -21.92 11.02 -23.98
C ARG A 131 -23.15 10.16 -24.22
N ASP A 132 -22.97 8.86 -24.27
CA ASP A 132 -24.03 7.93 -23.93
C ASP A 132 -24.48 8.17 -22.47
N THR A 133 -25.74 7.92 -22.18
CA THR A 133 -26.31 8.11 -20.84
C THR A 133 -27.36 7.06 -20.51
N SER A 134 -27.34 6.60 -19.27
CA SER A 134 -28.52 6.10 -18.57
C SER A 134 -29.24 7.25 -17.87
N TYR A 135 -30.56 7.14 -17.70
CA TYR A 135 -31.33 8.06 -16.85
C TYR A 135 -31.75 7.36 -15.55
N LEU A 136 -30.85 6.55 -14.99
CA LEU A 136 -31.12 5.74 -13.81
C LEU A 136 -30.81 6.53 -12.56
N VAL A 137 -31.79 6.75 -11.69
CA VAL A 137 -31.51 7.16 -10.31
C VAL A 137 -30.88 5.95 -9.61
N ARG A 138 -29.62 6.10 -9.21
CA ARG A 138 -28.81 5.12 -8.49
C ARG A 138 -28.68 5.54 -7.02
N LEU A 139 -29.20 4.69 -6.15
CA LEU A 139 -29.09 4.76 -4.71
C LEU A 139 -28.50 3.43 -4.24
N ASP A 140 -27.89 3.42 -3.06
CA ASP A 140 -27.42 2.18 -2.41
C ASP A 140 -28.51 1.09 -2.37
N ALA A 141 -29.77 1.48 -2.15
CA ALA A 141 -30.92 0.57 -2.08
C ALA A 141 -31.53 0.17 -3.43
N ALA A 142 -31.35 0.99 -4.48
CA ALA A 142 -32.23 0.97 -5.64
C ALA A 142 -31.61 1.59 -6.89
N GLN A 143 -31.87 0.99 -8.05
CA GLN A 143 -31.52 1.54 -9.36
C GLN A 143 -32.74 1.49 -10.27
N PHE A 144 -33.24 2.65 -10.70
CA PHE A 144 -34.48 2.73 -11.48
C PHE A 144 -34.48 3.92 -12.45
N ASP A 145 -35.16 3.77 -13.60
CA ASP A 145 -35.53 4.92 -14.42
C ASP A 145 -36.87 5.46 -13.88
N PRO A 146 -36.91 6.70 -13.35
CA PRO A 146 -38.11 7.24 -12.72
C PRO A 146 -39.29 7.46 -13.67
N LEU A 147 -39.09 7.37 -14.99
CA LEU A 147 -40.17 7.41 -15.99
C LEU A 147 -40.64 6.02 -16.43
N GLN A 148 -39.97 4.94 -16.00
CA GLN A 148 -40.34 3.55 -16.30
C GLN A 148 -40.87 2.81 -15.07
N VAL A 149 -40.29 3.09 -13.90
CA VAL A 149 -40.66 2.48 -12.61
C VAL A 149 -40.92 3.58 -11.59
N THR A 150 -42.14 3.64 -11.08
CA THR A 150 -42.52 4.57 -10.02
C THR A 150 -41.85 4.15 -8.71
N GLN A 151 -40.92 4.97 -8.21
CA GLN A 151 -40.36 4.95 -6.83
C GLN A 151 -40.30 3.57 -6.17
N PRO A 152 -39.27 2.75 -6.44
CA PRO A 152 -39.05 1.52 -5.69
C PRO A 152 -38.78 1.87 -4.22
N LEU A 153 -39.78 1.62 -3.38
CA LEU A 153 -39.69 1.52 -1.93
C LEU A 153 -39.86 0.05 -1.59
N ALA A 154 -38.96 -0.53 -0.81
CA ALA A 154 -39.10 -1.92 -0.41
C ALA A 154 -40.21 -2.09 0.65
N THR A 155 -40.53 -1.04 1.43
CA THR A 155 -41.79 -0.94 2.20
C THR A 155 -42.27 0.51 2.29
N ARG A 156 -43.60 0.75 2.39
CA ARG A 156 -44.12 2.12 2.59
C ARG A 156 -43.78 2.74 3.96
N LEU A 157 -43.10 2.03 4.85
CA LEU A 157 -42.80 2.47 6.23
C LEU A 157 -41.88 3.71 6.29
N LEU A 158 -41.05 3.91 5.27
CA LEU A 158 -40.11 5.02 5.12
C LEU A 158 -40.36 5.87 3.85
N ALA A 159 -41.60 5.85 3.36
CA ALA A 159 -42.08 6.81 2.36
C ALA A 159 -42.02 8.25 2.92
N ALA A 160 -41.93 9.24 2.03
CA ALA A 160 -41.91 10.66 2.39
C ALA A 160 -43.27 11.12 2.90
N ASP A 161 -43.26 11.98 3.91
CA ASP A 161 -44.47 12.59 4.49
C ASP A 161 -44.98 13.75 3.60
N PRO A 162 -46.24 14.20 3.75
CA PRO A 162 -46.81 15.28 2.93
C PRO A 162 -46.09 16.63 3.05
N ASP A 163 -45.34 16.86 4.13
CA ASP A 163 -44.52 18.04 4.43
C ASP A 163 -43.02 17.86 4.10
N ASN A 164 -42.68 16.78 3.38
CA ASN A 164 -41.32 16.56 2.88
C ASN A 164 -40.94 17.58 1.80
N THR A 165 -39.87 18.34 2.04
CA THR A 165 -39.33 19.34 1.08
C THR A 165 -38.11 18.83 0.30
N LEU A 166 -37.49 17.71 0.71
CA LEU A 166 -36.34 17.15 -0.01
C LEU A 166 -36.78 16.34 -1.25
N HIS A 167 -36.27 16.74 -2.41
CA HIS A 167 -36.60 16.20 -3.72
C HIS A 167 -35.36 15.79 -4.51
N LEU A 168 -35.52 14.80 -5.38
CA LEU A 168 -34.61 14.47 -6.46
C LEU A 168 -35.06 15.19 -7.73
N VAL A 169 -34.14 15.90 -8.40
CA VAL A 169 -34.36 16.59 -9.67
C VAL A 169 -33.37 16.04 -10.69
N GLN A 170 -33.87 15.23 -11.63
CA GLN A 170 -33.08 14.63 -12.71
C GLN A 170 -33.21 15.46 -13.99
N PHE A 171 -32.10 15.72 -14.68
CA PHE A 171 -32.05 16.44 -15.96
C PHE A 171 -31.92 15.49 -17.17
N LEU A 172 -32.15 16.06 -18.35
CA LEU A 172 -31.96 15.42 -19.65
C LEU A 172 -30.47 15.32 -20.08
N GLY A 173 -29.54 15.88 -19.31
CA GLY A 173 -28.10 15.84 -19.57
C GLY A 173 -27.29 16.40 -18.39
N ALA A 174 -25.95 16.32 -18.49
CA ALA A 174 -25.05 16.69 -17.38
C ALA A 174 -25.33 18.11 -16.87
N PRO A 175 -25.58 18.32 -15.56
CA PRO A 175 -26.05 19.61 -15.07
C PRO A 175 -25.02 20.72 -15.24
N LEU A 176 -25.46 21.84 -15.78
CA LEU A 176 -24.68 23.07 -15.90
C LEU A 176 -24.98 24.02 -14.73
N PRO A 177 -24.10 25.00 -14.42
CA PRO A 177 -24.36 26.03 -13.41
C PRO A 177 -25.71 26.73 -13.58
N GLU A 178 -26.09 27.01 -14.82
CA GLU A 178 -27.34 27.72 -15.16
C GLU A 178 -28.59 26.89 -14.82
N PHE A 179 -28.49 25.55 -14.73
CA PHE A 179 -29.59 24.69 -14.28
C PHE A 179 -29.79 24.81 -12.77
N ARG A 180 -28.70 24.92 -12.01
CA ARG A 180 -28.72 25.20 -10.56
C ARG A 180 -29.32 26.59 -10.30
N GLU A 181 -28.81 27.62 -10.96
CA GLU A 181 -29.31 29.00 -10.84
C GLU A 181 -30.78 29.14 -11.25
N ALA A 182 -31.25 28.29 -12.17
CA ALA A 182 -32.67 28.25 -12.53
C ALA A 182 -33.53 27.64 -11.42
N ILE A 183 -33.10 26.53 -10.80
CA ILE A 183 -33.79 25.95 -9.63
C ILE A 183 -33.83 26.96 -8.47
N GLU A 184 -32.71 27.64 -8.21
CA GLU A 184 -32.59 28.66 -7.17
C GLU A 184 -33.51 29.86 -7.44
N ARG A 185 -33.64 30.31 -8.69
CA ARG A 185 -34.65 31.32 -9.08
C ARG A 185 -36.10 30.85 -8.98
N GLN A 186 -36.37 29.55 -9.07
CA GLN A 186 -37.70 28.99 -8.84
C GLN A 186 -38.02 28.75 -7.35
N GLY A 187 -37.11 29.08 -6.44
CA GLY A 187 -37.29 28.96 -4.99
C GLY A 187 -36.87 27.61 -4.40
N GLY A 188 -36.20 26.74 -5.17
CA GLY A 188 -35.58 25.54 -4.64
C GLY A 188 -34.11 25.75 -4.28
N LYS A 189 -33.57 24.99 -3.34
CA LYS A 189 -32.18 25.10 -2.89
C LYS A 189 -31.42 23.82 -3.21
N VAL A 190 -30.46 23.92 -4.14
CA VAL A 190 -29.74 22.75 -4.66
C VAL A 190 -28.64 22.31 -3.69
N LEU A 191 -28.92 21.27 -2.90
CA LEU A 191 -28.04 20.78 -1.84
C LEU A 191 -26.78 20.12 -2.40
N ARG A 192 -26.93 19.09 -3.24
CA ARG A 192 -25.77 18.37 -3.85
C ARG A 192 -26.16 17.52 -5.05
N PHE A 193 -25.15 17.12 -5.82
CA PHE A 193 -25.28 16.08 -6.84
C PHE A 193 -25.39 14.69 -6.20
N LEU A 194 -26.20 13.83 -6.82
CA LEU A 194 -26.39 12.44 -6.44
C LEU A 194 -25.74 11.49 -7.45
N THR A 195 -26.32 11.37 -8.65
CA THR A 195 -25.90 10.44 -9.73
C THR A 195 -26.62 10.80 -11.02
N ASP A 196 -26.21 10.25 -12.19
CA ASP A 196 -26.93 10.27 -13.48
C ASP A 196 -27.84 11.51 -13.68
N HIS A 197 -27.21 12.69 -13.79
CA HIS A 197 -27.87 14.00 -13.97
C HIS A 197 -28.87 14.41 -12.89
N THR A 198 -28.73 13.95 -11.64
CA THR A 198 -29.71 14.15 -10.56
C THR A 198 -29.13 14.96 -9.41
N PHE A 199 -29.80 16.05 -9.02
CA PHE A 199 -29.54 16.79 -7.77
C PHE A 199 -30.51 16.38 -6.66
N VAL A 200 -30.06 16.49 -5.41
CA VAL A 200 -30.93 16.62 -4.24
C VAL A 200 -31.20 18.10 -4.00
N VAL A 201 -32.47 18.47 -3.87
CA VAL A 201 -32.96 19.85 -3.78
C VAL A 201 -33.96 19.97 -2.63
N ASP A 202 -33.77 20.97 -1.76
CA ASP A 202 -34.76 21.35 -0.73
C ASP A 202 -35.72 22.40 -1.34
N MET A 203 -37.00 22.08 -1.45
CA MET A 203 -38.00 22.96 -2.07
C MET A 203 -39.44 22.65 -1.64
N ASP A 204 -40.26 23.69 -1.55
CA ASP A 204 -41.70 23.55 -1.30
C ASP A 204 -42.47 23.01 -2.52
N ALA A 205 -43.75 22.68 -2.31
CA ALA A 205 -44.61 22.07 -3.32
C ALA A 205 -44.92 22.97 -4.54
N ASP A 206 -44.75 24.29 -4.45
CA ASP A 206 -44.97 25.21 -5.58
C ASP A 206 -43.67 25.46 -6.35
N ALA A 207 -42.53 25.54 -5.66
CA ALA A 207 -41.20 25.49 -6.26
C ALA A 207 -40.97 24.18 -7.01
N GLN A 208 -41.40 23.04 -6.45
CA GLN A 208 -41.36 21.72 -7.09
C GLN A 208 -42.05 21.72 -8.46
N LYS A 209 -43.26 22.28 -8.57
CA LYS A 209 -44.01 22.38 -9.85
C LYS A 209 -43.24 23.22 -10.87
N ARG A 210 -42.79 24.42 -10.48
CA ARG A 210 -42.03 25.33 -11.36
C ARG A 210 -40.70 24.73 -11.82
N VAL A 211 -40.03 23.94 -10.98
CA VAL A 211 -38.79 23.22 -11.33
C VAL A 211 -39.08 22.08 -12.31
N ALA A 212 -40.19 21.35 -12.15
CA ALA A 212 -40.57 20.27 -13.06
C ALA A 212 -40.92 20.77 -14.48
N GLU A 213 -41.30 22.05 -14.64
CA GLU A 213 -41.58 22.69 -15.93
C GLU A 213 -40.32 23.17 -16.68
N LEU A 214 -39.13 23.13 -16.06
CA LEU A 214 -37.89 23.57 -16.71
C LEU A 214 -37.54 22.63 -17.89
N PRO A 215 -37.23 23.15 -19.10
CA PRO A 215 -37.19 22.34 -20.34
C PRO A 215 -36.03 21.33 -20.43
N TYR A 216 -35.05 21.41 -19.52
CA TYR A 216 -33.94 20.46 -19.36
C TYR A 216 -34.12 19.53 -18.15
N VAL A 217 -35.15 19.70 -17.33
CA VAL A 217 -35.54 18.74 -16.28
C VAL A 217 -36.28 17.58 -16.94
N ARG A 218 -35.89 16.36 -16.57
CA ARG A 218 -36.48 15.10 -17.03
C ARG A 218 -37.53 14.59 -16.05
N TRP A 219 -37.26 14.70 -14.76
CA TRP A 219 -38.11 14.17 -13.69
C TRP A 219 -37.84 14.88 -12.36
N VAL A 220 -38.89 14.99 -11.54
CA VAL A 220 -38.83 15.45 -10.15
C VAL A 220 -39.64 14.51 -9.28
N GLY A 221 -39.10 14.13 -8.12
CA GLY A 221 -39.86 13.38 -7.11
C GLY A 221 -39.24 13.46 -5.72
N PRO A 222 -39.96 13.04 -4.65
CA PRO A 222 -39.45 13.04 -3.29
C PRO A 222 -38.17 12.22 -3.10
N TYR A 223 -37.24 12.75 -2.31
CA TYR A 223 -36.09 12.00 -1.80
C TYR A 223 -36.48 11.33 -0.48
N HIS A 224 -37.07 10.13 -0.57
CA HIS A 224 -37.67 9.44 0.57
C HIS A 224 -36.69 9.18 1.73
N PRO A 225 -37.15 9.20 3.01
CA PRO A 225 -36.37 8.78 4.17
C PRO A 225 -35.67 7.41 4.01
N GLU A 226 -36.28 6.45 3.30
CA GLU A 226 -35.67 5.15 2.97
C GLU A 226 -34.33 5.30 2.21
N TYR A 227 -34.19 6.35 1.41
CA TYR A 227 -33.01 6.64 0.59
C TYR A 227 -31.92 7.44 1.33
N ARG A 228 -32.17 7.79 2.61
CA ARG A 228 -31.30 8.57 3.50
C ARG A 228 -30.60 7.70 4.55
N LEU A 229 -30.60 6.39 4.36
CA LEU A 229 -30.09 5.42 5.34
C LEU A 229 -29.10 4.46 4.69
N GLU A 230 -28.00 4.22 5.39
CA GLU A 230 -27.12 3.07 5.17
C GLU A 230 -27.94 1.75 5.15
N ARG A 231 -27.54 0.81 4.30
CA ARG A 231 -28.23 -0.46 4.08
C ARG A 231 -28.56 -1.21 5.36
N GLU A 232 -27.58 -1.41 6.22
CA GLU A 232 -27.71 -2.19 7.44
C GLU A 232 -28.74 -1.56 8.40
N LEU A 233 -28.81 -0.23 8.44
CA LEU A 233 -29.81 0.49 9.23
C LEU A 233 -31.21 0.36 8.62
N ARG A 234 -31.31 0.54 7.29
CA ARG A 234 -32.55 0.44 6.52
C ARG A 234 -33.19 -0.95 6.66
N GLU A 235 -32.42 -2.02 6.46
CA GLU A 235 -32.88 -3.41 6.55
C GLU A 235 -33.40 -3.74 7.96
N SER A 236 -32.68 -3.36 9.01
CA SER A 236 -33.14 -3.56 10.39
C SER A 236 -34.39 -2.75 10.74
N LEU A 237 -34.51 -1.50 10.26
CA LEU A 237 -35.70 -0.67 10.48
C LEU A 237 -36.96 -1.18 9.75
N MET A 238 -36.76 -1.95 8.68
CA MET A 238 -37.80 -2.62 7.90
C MET A 238 -38.12 -4.05 8.38
N GLY A 239 -37.39 -4.56 9.37
CA GLY A 239 -37.56 -5.94 9.88
C GLY A 239 -36.99 -7.03 8.98
N LEU A 240 -36.11 -6.66 8.04
CA LEU A 240 -35.38 -7.60 7.15
C LEU A 240 -34.08 -8.09 7.79
N ALA A 241 -33.56 -7.39 8.79
CA ALA A 241 -32.40 -7.73 9.60
C ALA A 241 -32.71 -7.59 11.10
N PRO A 242 -31.85 -8.09 12.03
CA PRO A 242 -32.07 -7.98 13.47
C PRO A 242 -32.31 -6.55 13.95
N ALA A 243 -33.15 -6.39 14.98
CA ALA A 243 -33.53 -5.07 15.48
C ALA A 243 -32.32 -4.29 16.04
N LEU A 244 -32.23 -2.99 15.71
CA LEU A 244 -31.16 -2.12 16.19
C LEU A 244 -31.32 -1.86 17.70
N ALA A 245 -30.30 -2.22 18.47
CA ALA A 245 -30.13 -1.73 19.84
C ALA A 245 -29.93 -0.20 19.85
N PRO A 246 -30.13 0.49 20.99
CA PRO A 246 -29.74 1.89 21.13
C PRO A 246 -28.24 2.03 20.89
N GLN A 247 -27.85 2.85 19.90
CA GLN A 247 -26.45 3.03 19.49
C GLN A 247 -26.25 4.41 18.87
N ARG A 248 -24.99 4.78 18.66
CA ARG A 248 -24.57 6.05 18.06
C ARG A 248 -24.60 5.99 16.53
N TYR A 249 -25.01 7.09 15.90
CA TYR A 249 -25.07 7.25 14.44
C TYR A 249 -24.32 8.51 14.00
N SER A 250 -23.80 8.53 12.77
CA SER A 250 -23.40 9.77 12.10
C SER A 250 -24.56 10.27 11.25
N ILE A 251 -24.95 11.53 11.45
CA ILE A 251 -26.10 12.16 10.79
C ILE A 251 -25.56 13.31 9.96
N MET A 252 -25.60 13.13 8.63
CA MET A 252 -25.22 14.15 7.67
C MET A 252 -26.43 15.01 7.30
N LEU A 253 -26.27 16.32 7.46
CA LEU A 253 -27.28 17.31 7.13
C LEU A 253 -27.23 17.70 5.65
N GLY A 254 -28.33 18.28 5.17
CA GLY A 254 -28.38 18.89 3.85
C GLY A 254 -27.46 20.10 3.72
N GLU A 255 -27.27 20.85 4.82
CA GLU A 255 -26.66 22.19 4.86
C GLU A 255 -25.80 22.39 6.10
N SER A 256 -24.76 23.22 5.98
CA SER A 256 -23.85 23.54 7.08
C SER A 256 -24.31 24.76 7.87
N GLY A 257 -23.94 24.81 9.15
CA GLY A 257 -24.17 25.97 10.01
C GLY A 257 -25.02 25.68 11.23
N ALA A 258 -24.77 26.45 12.29
CA ALA A 258 -25.27 26.19 13.64
C ALA A 258 -26.81 26.08 13.72
N GLY A 259 -27.56 26.83 12.92
CA GLY A 259 -29.03 26.76 12.93
C GLY A 259 -29.60 25.40 12.51
N ARG A 260 -29.13 24.84 11.39
CA ARG A 260 -29.59 23.54 10.87
C ARG A 260 -29.06 22.38 11.73
N GLN A 261 -27.87 22.55 12.29
CA GLN A 261 -27.30 21.61 13.26
C GLN A 261 -28.07 21.56 14.58
N GLU A 262 -28.42 22.72 15.12
CA GLU A 262 -29.19 22.80 16.37
C GLU A 262 -30.65 22.40 16.17
N GLU A 263 -31.25 22.57 14.98
CA GLU A 263 -32.56 22.00 14.64
C GLU A 263 -32.58 20.46 14.82
N VAL A 264 -31.58 19.75 14.26
CA VAL A 264 -31.47 18.30 14.40
C VAL A 264 -31.07 17.90 15.82
N ALA A 265 -30.16 18.63 16.47
CA ALA A 265 -29.79 18.36 17.85
C ALA A 265 -30.98 18.55 18.82
N ALA A 266 -31.79 19.59 18.63
CA ALA A 266 -33.01 19.83 19.40
C ALA A 266 -34.07 18.75 19.12
N LEU A 267 -34.22 18.28 17.87
CA LEU A 267 -35.08 17.14 17.54
C LEU A 267 -34.62 15.87 18.26
N VAL A 268 -33.32 15.53 18.22
CA VAL A 268 -32.75 14.38 18.93
C VAL A 268 -33.05 14.45 20.43
N ARG A 269 -32.76 15.60 21.07
CA ARG A 269 -33.01 15.79 22.51
C ARG A 269 -34.50 15.71 22.85
N LYS A 270 -35.39 16.31 22.03
CA LYS A 270 -36.86 16.23 22.17
C LYS A 270 -37.38 14.79 22.09
N LEU A 271 -36.75 13.97 21.26
CA LEU A 271 -37.09 12.55 21.11
C LEU A 271 -36.52 11.67 22.25
N GLY A 272 -35.70 12.23 23.16
CA GLY A 272 -35.03 11.49 24.23
C GLY A 272 -33.76 10.76 23.79
N GLY A 273 -33.13 11.19 22.69
CA GLY A 273 -31.80 10.73 22.28
C GLY A 273 -30.70 11.63 22.85
N THR A 274 -29.47 11.12 22.83
CA THR A 274 -28.27 11.87 23.25
C THR A 274 -27.60 12.45 22.02
N VAL A 275 -27.11 13.69 22.11
CA VAL A 275 -26.24 14.31 21.08
C VAL A 275 -24.83 14.37 21.65
N GLU A 276 -23.88 13.67 21.05
CA GLU A 276 -22.49 13.67 21.53
C GLU A 276 -21.56 14.55 20.68
N LEU A 277 -21.89 14.80 19.40
CA LEU A 277 -21.11 15.70 18.53
C LEU A 277 -22.02 16.65 17.74
N ILE A 278 -21.61 17.91 17.67
CA ILE A 278 -22.01 18.86 16.62
C ILE A 278 -20.73 19.38 15.99
N GLU A 279 -20.51 19.08 14.71
CA GLU A 279 -19.29 19.45 13.98
C GLU A 279 -19.36 20.94 13.59
N GLN A 280 -18.83 21.83 14.43
CA GLN A 280 -18.96 23.28 14.22
C GLN A 280 -18.42 23.72 12.84
N GLY A 281 -19.31 24.27 12.00
CA GLY A 281 -19.01 24.70 10.63
C GLY A 281 -19.10 23.60 9.57
N GLY A 282 -19.23 22.33 9.97
CA GLY A 282 -19.41 21.18 9.09
C GLY A 282 -20.86 20.84 8.76
N LEU A 283 -21.07 19.59 8.34
CA LEU A 283 -22.37 19.05 7.93
C LEU A 283 -22.91 17.98 8.89
N ARG A 284 -22.19 17.69 9.99
CA ARG A 284 -22.38 16.46 10.75
C ARG A 284 -22.85 16.69 12.19
N VAL A 285 -23.72 15.81 12.64
CA VAL A 285 -24.15 15.62 14.04
C VAL A 285 -23.96 14.14 14.37
N GLU A 286 -23.51 13.81 15.57
CA GLU A 286 -23.51 12.41 16.04
C GLU A 286 -24.41 12.29 17.26
N ALA A 287 -25.26 11.26 17.26
CA ALA A 287 -26.29 11.05 18.27
C ALA A 287 -26.54 9.56 18.57
N THR A 288 -26.72 9.23 19.84
CA THR A 288 -27.25 7.93 20.28
C THR A 288 -28.77 7.91 20.20
N LEU A 289 -29.31 6.97 19.42
CA LEU A 289 -30.74 6.82 19.16
C LEU A 289 -31.19 5.35 19.28
N THR A 290 -32.43 5.14 19.71
CA THR A 290 -33.18 3.90 19.52
C THR A 290 -33.67 3.79 18.07
N ALA A 291 -34.02 2.58 17.61
CA ALA A 291 -34.65 2.36 16.30
C ALA A 291 -35.90 3.23 16.06
N ALA A 292 -36.70 3.49 17.10
CA ALA A 292 -37.91 4.32 16.99
C ALA A 292 -37.59 5.83 16.85
N GLN A 293 -36.53 6.31 17.50
CA GLN A 293 -36.04 7.69 17.37
C GLN A 293 -35.34 7.89 16.03
N LEU A 294 -34.51 6.94 15.59
CA LEU A 294 -33.83 6.95 14.28
C LEU A 294 -34.83 7.12 13.12
N ARG A 295 -35.96 6.39 13.14
CA ARG A 295 -37.04 6.54 12.14
C ARG A 295 -37.65 7.95 12.11
N GLN A 296 -37.67 8.67 13.22
CA GLN A 296 -38.18 10.05 13.27
C GLN A 296 -37.12 11.06 12.83
N VAL A 297 -35.85 10.85 13.19
CA VAL A 297 -34.73 11.69 12.75
C VAL A 297 -34.53 11.59 11.23
N ALA A 298 -34.61 10.40 10.64
CA ALA A 298 -34.49 10.19 9.19
C ALA A 298 -35.58 10.90 8.36
N ARG A 299 -36.71 11.28 8.99
CA ARG A 299 -37.81 12.01 8.35
C ARG A 299 -37.59 13.52 8.29
N SER A 300 -36.69 14.07 9.12
CA SER A 300 -36.39 15.50 9.10
C SER A 300 -35.87 15.96 7.72
N ASN A 301 -36.43 17.04 7.19
CA ASN A 301 -35.92 17.71 5.98
C ASN A 301 -34.50 18.30 6.16
N ALA A 302 -34.01 18.41 7.40
CA ALA A 302 -32.62 18.79 7.67
C ALA A 302 -31.63 17.64 7.44
N VAL A 303 -32.07 16.39 7.57
CA VAL A 303 -31.23 15.20 7.43
C VAL A 303 -31.16 14.77 5.98
N GLN A 304 -29.95 14.62 5.47
CA GLN A 304 -29.69 14.10 4.14
C GLN A 304 -29.28 12.63 4.14
N PHE A 305 -28.45 12.20 5.09
CA PHE A 305 -28.05 10.79 5.21
C PHE A 305 -27.74 10.42 6.67
N ILE A 306 -27.96 9.15 7.03
CA ILE A 306 -27.56 8.58 8.32
C ILE A 306 -26.88 7.23 8.08
N ASP A 307 -25.71 7.08 8.68
CA ASP A 307 -24.93 5.84 8.74
C ASP A 307 -24.57 5.48 10.19
N ARG A 308 -24.09 4.25 10.39
CA ARG A 308 -23.53 3.81 11.68
C ARG A 308 -22.37 4.72 12.06
N TRP A 309 -22.29 5.10 13.34
CA TRP A 309 -21.13 5.83 13.84
C TRP A 309 -19.85 5.00 13.63
N GLY A 310 -18.84 5.59 12.98
CA GLY A 310 -17.59 4.92 12.60
C GLY A 310 -16.64 4.52 13.76
N GLY A 311 -17.10 4.56 15.00
CA GLY A 311 -16.32 4.21 16.18
C GLY A 311 -15.22 5.24 16.51
N PRO A 312 -14.28 4.87 17.41
CA PRO A 312 -13.16 5.73 17.80
C PRO A 312 -12.03 5.86 16.75
N GLY A 313 -12.20 5.31 15.55
CA GLY A 313 -11.17 5.18 14.52
C GLY A 313 -10.73 3.72 14.31
N GLY A 314 -10.11 3.45 13.16
CA GLY A 314 -9.52 2.15 12.85
C GLY A 314 -8.22 1.90 13.61
N VAL A 315 -7.82 0.64 13.69
CA VAL A 315 -6.58 0.22 14.37
C VAL A 315 -5.34 0.56 13.54
N ASP A 316 -4.38 1.25 14.17
CA ASP A 316 -3.00 1.30 13.69
C ASP A 316 -2.36 -0.10 13.78
N MET A 317 -1.43 -0.44 12.87
CA MET A 317 -0.75 -1.74 12.89
C MET A 317 0.56 -1.62 13.67
N ASP A 318 0.57 -2.11 14.92
CA ASP A 318 1.72 -2.07 15.84
C ASP A 318 2.22 -3.47 16.29
N ILE A 319 1.49 -4.53 15.92
CA ILE A 319 1.78 -5.92 16.33
C ILE A 319 3.01 -6.55 15.65
N VAL A 320 3.71 -5.82 14.77
CA VAL A 320 4.93 -6.26 14.07
C VAL A 320 5.96 -6.88 15.03
N ARG A 321 6.24 -6.18 16.14
CA ARG A 321 7.21 -6.63 17.15
C ARG A 321 6.73 -7.86 17.93
N ASP A 322 5.43 -8.04 18.08
CA ASP A 322 4.85 -9.18 18.79
C ASP A 322 4.91 -10.44 17.91
N VAL A 323 4.33 -10.36 16.70
CA VAL A 323 4.21 -11.49 15.77
C VAL A 323 5.55 -11.90 15.12
N GLY A 324 6.54 -10.99 15.15
CA GLY A 324 7.94 -11.27 14.78
C GLY A 324 8.81 -11.81 15.91
N GLY A 325 8.30 -11.83 17.16
CA GLY A 325 9.02 -12.32 18.34
C GLY A 325 10.01 -11.33 18.98
N ALA A 326 10.04 -10.06 18.55
CA ALA A 326 10.92 -9.05 19.13
C ALA A 326 10.49 -8.63 20.55
N ASN A 327 9.19 -8.50 20.80
CA ASN A 327 8.67 -8.25 22.16
C ASN A 327 8.90 -9.45 23.09
N TYR A 328 8.89 -10.67 22.54
CA TYR A 328 9.21 -11.89 23.30
C TYR A 328 10.68 -11.89 23.74
N LEU A 329 11.61 -11.62 22.81
CA LEU A 329 13.04 -11.54 23.12
C LEU A 329 13.36 -10.38 24.10
N GLU A 330 12.75 -9.20 23.89
CA GLU A 330 12.88 -8.07 24.82
C GLU A 330 12.35 -8.40 26.22
N GLY A 331 11.23 -9.13 26.32
CA GLY A 331 10.64 -9.52 27.60
C GLY A 331 11.44 -10.57 28.37
N LEU A 332 12.26 -11.38 27.70
CA LEU A 332 13.15 -12.36 28.32
C LEU A 332 14.52 -11.77 28.66
N GLU A 333 15.17 -11.14 27.68
CA GLU A 333 16.60 -10.79 27.74
C GLU A 333 16.86 -9.27 27.82
N GLY A 334 15.83 -8.44 27.60
CA GLY A 334 15.98 -6.99 27.43
C GLY A 334 16.61 -6.58 26.10
N TRP A 335 16.78 -7.51 25.16
CA TRP A 335 17.46 -7.28 23.88
C TRP A 335 16.56 -6.57 22.86
N THR A 336 17.08 -5.46 22.33
CA THR A 336 16.38 -4.51 21.45
C THR A 336 17.32 -3.90 20.40
N GLY A 337 18.38 -4.63 20.03
CA GLY A 337 19.40 -4.21 19.07
C GLY A 337 20.57 -3.45 19.69
N GLN A 338 20.90 -3.67 20.96
CA GLN A 338 22.05 -3.02 21.60
C GLN A 338 23.34 -3.35 20.83
N GLY A 339 24.18 -2.33 20.58
CA GLY A 339 25.41 -2.46 19.80
C GLY A 339 25.22 -2.64 18.28
N VAL A 340 24.03 -3.02 17.82
CA VAL A 340 23.74 -3.27 16.40
C VAL A 340 23.76 -1.97 15.60
N ARG A 341 24.32 -2.03 14.40
CA ARG A 341 24.26 -0.95 13.39
C ARG A 341 23.82 -1.49 12.05
N GLY A 342 22.96 -0.74 11.37
CA GLY A 342 22.54 -1.08 10.02
C GLY A 342 22.13 0.14 9.21
N GLU A 343 22.30 0.03 7.89
CA GLU A 343 22.02 1.11 6.96
C GLU A 343 20.63 0.97 6.32
N ILE A 344 19.90 2.09 6.28
CA ILE A 344 18.73 2.30 5.43
C ILE A 344 19.20 2.98 4.15
N PHE A 345 19.12 2.28 3.02
CA PHE A 345 19.45 2.81 1.69
C PHE A 345 18.13 3.19 0.99
N ASP A 346 17.77 4.49 1.03
CA ASP A 346 16.44 4.93 0.61
C ASP A 346 16.39 6.42 0.19
N THR A 347 15.19 6.94 -0.04
CA THR A 347 14.82 8.26 -0.57
C THR A 347 15.24 9.46 0.28
N GLU A 348 14.90 9.45 1.57
CA GLU A 348 15.07 10.58 2.49
C GLU A 348 15.10 10.19 3.97
N LEU A 349 15.62 11.08 4.82
CA LEU A 349 15.49 10.98 6.27
C LEU A 349 15.33 12.36 6.92
N LEU A 350 14.22 12.54 7.64
CA LEU A 350 14.09 13.62 8.63
C LEU A 350 14.92 13.26 9.87
N THR A 351 16.17 13.71 9.91
CA THR A 351 17.16 13.37 10.95
C THR A 351 16.82 13.92 12.35
N THR A 352 15.78 14.75 12.46
CA THR A 352 15.32 15.42 13.69
C THR A 352 13.99 14.88 14.22
N HIS A 353 13.47 13.77 13.69
CA HIS A 353 12.25 13.16 14.22
C HIS A 353 12.43 12.70 15.68
N GLN A 354 11.41 12.89 16.51
CA GLN A 354 11.44 12.56 17.93
C GLN A 354 11.62 11.06 18.21
N GLU A 355 11.47 10.21 17.21
CA GLU A 355 11.65 8.76 17.37
C GLU A 355 13.13 8.34 17.45
N TRP A 356 14.07 9.20 17.06
CA TRP A 356 15.47 8.83 17.07
C TRP A 356 16.02 8.93 18.50
N SER A 357 16.42 7.80 19.07
CA SER A 357 17.12 7.70 20.37
C SER A 357 18.54 8.25 20.29
N THR A 358 19.18 8.05 19.14
CA THR A 358 20.51 8.54 18.75
C THR A 358 20.42 9.28 17.43
N ALA A 359 21.33 10.22 17.17
CA ALA A 359 21.37 10.91 15.88
C ALA A 359 21.71 9.91 14.76
N PRO A 360 20.97 9.89 13.63
CA PRO A 360 21.30 9.03 12.50
C PRO A 360 22.71 9.34 11.94
N ILE A 361 23.50 8.30 11.67
CA ILE A 361 24.80 8.45 10.98
C ILE A 361 24.51 8.60 9.48
N ILE A 362 24.93 9.71 8.87
CA ILE A 362 24.67 9.96 7.45
C ILE A 362 25.87 9.50 6.62
N HIS A 363 25.63 8.58 5.70
CA HIS A 363 26.62 8.00 4.78
C HIS A 363 26.55 8.62 3.36
N SER A 364 25.65 9.59 3.17
CA SER A 364 25.44 10.37 1.95
C SER A 364 25.66 11.87 2.20
N THR A 365 25.57 12.69 1.15
CA THR A 365 25.75 14.16 1.23
C THR A 365 24.46 14.91 1.56
N GLY A 366 23.28 14.28 1.40
CA GLY A 366 21.99 14.85 1.83
C GLY A 366 20.99 13.79 2.31
N THR A 367 19.83 14.27 2.79
CA THR A 367 18.74 13.43 3.35
C THR A 367 17.32 13.90 2.94
N THR A 368 17.17 14.77 1.93
CA THR A 368 15.92 15.53 1.71
C THR A 368 14.82 14.79 0.94
N GLY A 369 13.61 14.81 1.50
CA GLY A 369 12.34 14.28 1.00
C GLY A 369 11.28 14.18 2.12
N SER A 370 10.18 13.43 1.97
CA SER A 370 8.96 13.63 2.80
C SER A 370 8.38 12.44 3.59
N LEU A 371 8.57 11.18 3.20
CA LEU A 371 7.80 10.05 3.73
C LEU A 371 8.60 8.74 3.77
N HIS A 372 8.94 8.18 2.61
CA HIS A 372 9.24 6.76 2.41
C HIS A 372 10.47 6.31 3.21
N GLY A 373 11.61 6.98 3.04
CA GLY A 373 12.85 6.59 3.71
C GLY A 373 12.83 6.84 5.23
N SER A 374 12.06 7.85 5.68
CA SER A 374 11.87 8.10 7.11
C SER A 374 11.01 7.02 7.77
N SER A 375 10.00 6.49 7.05
CA SER A 375 9.21 5.36 7.51
C SER A 375 9.99 4.03 7.48
N CYS A 376 10.79 3.77 6.44
CA CYS A 376 11.71 2.63 6.41
C CYS A 376 12.72 2.66 7.58
N TYR A 377 13.25 3.84 7.92
CA TYR A 377 14.11 4.03 9.09
C TYR A 377 13.35 3.83 10.41
N SER A 378 12.08 4.28 10.48
CA SER A 378 11.20 4.05 11.62
C SER A 378 11.00 2.57 11.92
N ASN A 379 10.77 1.74 10.90
CA ASN A 379 10.50 0.31 11.08
C ASN A 379 11.65 -0.43 11.79
N ASN A 380 12.87 0.11 11.78
CA ASN A 380 14.00 -0.42 12.54
C ASN A 380 14.30 0.38 13.81
N PHE A 381 14.50 1.69 13.72
CA PHE A 381 15.21 2.46 14.75
C PHE A 381 14.35 3.44 15.55
N ALA A 382 13.02 3.44 15.37
CA ALA A 382 12.14 4.28 16.17
C ALA A 382 12.08 3.79 17.63
N ARG A 383 12.40 4.67 18.58
CA ARG A 383 12.53 4.34 20.01
C ARG A 383 11.22 3.95 20.67
N GLY A 384 10.08 4.35 20.09
CA GLY A 384 8.74 4.20 20.65
C GLY A 384 8.25 5.44 21.40
N ALA A 385 8.55 6.64 20.90
CA ALA A 385 7.96 7.88 21.42
C ALA A 385 6.44 7.90 21.22
N ASN A 386 5.98 7.39 20.07
CA ASN A 386 4.70 6.72 19.93
C ASN A 386 4.93 5.20 20.07
N PRO A 387 4.39 4.52 21.09
CA PRO A 387 4.57 3.07 21.27
C PRO A 387 4.20 2.23 20.04
N ALA A 388 3.18 2.65 19.29
CA ALA A 388 2.71 1.97 18.08
C ALA A 388 3.70 2.07 16.90
N ALA A 389 4.57 3.09 16.89
CA ALA A 389 5.57 3.30 15.84
C ALA A 389 6.95 2.70 16.17
N ARG A 390 7.08 1.97 17.29
CA ARG A 390 8.35 1.47 17.80
C ARG A 390 8.98 0.46 16.83
N GLY A 391 10.19 0.75 16.37
CA GLY A 391 10.92 -0.08 15.40
C GLY A 391 11.35 -1.42 15.98
N MET A 392 11.86 -2.31 15.13
CA MET A 392 12.34 -3.65 15.50
C MET A 392 13.56 -3.64 16.45
N ILE A 393 14.46 -2.68 16.29
CA ILE A 393 15.72 -2.54 17.03
C ILE A 393 15.89 -1.11 17.58
N PRO A 394 15.04 -0.67 18.54
CA PRO A 394 15.00 0.72 19.03
C PRO A 394 16.28 1.17 19.77
N SER A 395 17.14 0.22 20.16
CA SER A 395 18.45 0.48 20.77
C SER A 395 19.62 0.38 19.78
N GLY A 396 19.36 0.03 18.52
CA GLY A 396 20.34 0.03 17.45
C GLY A 396 20.64 1.44 16.94
N GLN A 397 21.84 1.62 16.40
CA GLN A 397 22.26 2.88 15.76
C GLN A 397 22.05 2.77 14.25
N GLY A 398 21.10 3.54 13.72
CA GLY A 398 20.85 3.59 12.29
C GLY A 398 21.88 4.43 11.53
N ILE A 399 22.19 3.95 10.33
CA ILE A 399 22.94 4.65 9.29
C ILE A 399 21.96 4.94 8.14
N PHE A 400 22.13 6.06 7.44
CA PHE A 400 21.28 6.42 6.30
C PHE A 400 22.10 6.76 5.06
N PHE A 401 21.72 6.17 3.93
CA PHE A 401 22.26 6.52 2.62
C PHE A 401 21.13 6.92 1.66
N ARG A 402 21.27 8.11 1.07
CA ARG A 402 20.34 8.62 0.06
C ARG A 402 20.56 7.97 -1.30
N TYR A 403 19.66 7.07 -1.70
CA TYR A 403 19.82 6.17 -2.85
C TYR A 403 20.21 6.86 -4.16
N SER A 404 19.69 8.06 -4.43
CA SER A 404 19.97 8.84 -5.65
C SER A 404 21.45 9.27 -5.78
N GLU A 405 22.24 9.17 -4.71
CA GLU A 405 23.67 9.45 -4.72
C GLU A 405 24.52 8.22 -5.12
N SER A 406 23.88 7.06 -5.29
CA SER A 406 24.51 5.84 -5.83
C SER A 406 24.55 5.85 -7.37
N THR A 407 25.60 5.27 -7.94
CA THR A 407 25.77 5.07 -9.40
C THR A 407 24.61 4.32 -10.05
N GLN A 408 23.94 3.41 -9.33
CA GLN A 408 22.75 2.70 -9.81
C GLN A 408 21.54 3.63 -10.09
N PHE A 409 21.59 4.88 -9.61
CA PHE A 409 20.49 5.85 -9.68
C PHE A 409 20.95 7.21 -10.24
N GLY A 410 22.12 7.27 -10.90
CA GLY A 410 22.66 8.49 -11.52
C GLY A 410 23.52 9.35 -10.61
N GLY A 411 23.78 8.90 -9.38
CA GLY A 411 24.77 9.51 -8.48
C GLY A 411 26.21 9.07 -8.78
N THR A 412 27.13 9.39 -7.88
CA THR A 412 28.58 9.22 -8.10
C THR A 412 29.25 8.17 -7.23
N LYS A 413 28.62 7.70 -6.14
CA LYS A 413 29.22 6.71 -5.24
C LYS A 413 28.80 5.29 -5.64
N SER A 414 29.74 4.37 -5.82
CA SER A 414 29.38 3.01 -6.21
C SER A 414 28.76 2.23 -5.04
N ARG A 415 27.93 1.22 -5.33
CA ARG A 415 27.43 0.30 -4.29
C ARG A 415 28.56 -0.50 -3.64
N TYR A 416 29.62 -0.79 -4.41
CA TYR A 416 30.86 -1.36 -3.94
C TYR A 416 31.55 -0.50 -2.86
N ASP A 417 31.73 0.80 -3.11
CA ASP A 417 32.36 1.73 -2.14
C ASP A 417 31.49 1.90 -0.90
N ILE A 418 30.16 1.97 -1.05
CA ILE A 418 29.20 2.01 0.05
C ILE A 418 29.38 0.78 0.96
N ASN A 419 29.32 -0.43 0.41
CA ASN A 419 29.47 -1.64 1.21
C ASN A 419 30.85 -1.74 1.87
N LYS A 420 31.92 -1.41 1.14
CA LYS A 420 33.29 -1.37 1.66
C LYS A 420 33.45 -0.41 2.84
N GLU A 421 32.86 0.78 2.76
CA GLU A 421 32.87 1.76 3.86
C GLU A 421 32.02 1.30 5.04
N LEU A 422 30.86 0.67 4.78
CA LEU A 422 29.97 0.15 5.82
C LEU A 422 30.67 -0.87 6.72
N ILE A 423 31.39 -1.84 6.14
CA ILE A 423 32.00 -2.94 6.91
C ILE A 423 33.43 -2.65 7.38
N ASN A 424 34.02 -1.52 7.00
CA ASN A 424 35.38 -1.17 7.41
C ASN A 424 35.49 -1.13 8.96
N PRO A 425 36.29 -1.99 9.60
CA PRO A 425 36.38 -2.06 11.06
C PRO A 425 37.01 -0.81 11.68
N ALA A 426 37.82 -0.07 10.92
CA ALA A 426 38.36 1.24 11.32
C ALA A 426 37.48 2.42 10.85
N GLY A 427 36.35 2.15 10.19
CA GLY A 427 35.42 3.15 9.66
C GLY A 427 34.42 3.66 10.71
N PRO A 428 33.74 4.78 10.43
CA PRO A 428 32.74 5.34 11.34
C PRO A 428 31.43 4.53 11.37
N TYR A 429 31.13 3.79 10.29
CA TYR A 429 29.87 3.09 10.07
C TYR A 429 29.81 1.78 10.85
N ARG A 430 30.66 0.79 10.52
CA ARG A 430 30.67 -0.56 11.11
C ARG A 430 29.26 -1.17 11.13
N ALA A 431 28.65 -1.41 9.97
CA ALA A 431 27.32 -2.02 9.87
C ALA A 431 27.38 -3.55 9.79
N VAL A 432 26.38 -4.24 10.36
CA VAL A 432 26.16 -5.68 10.16
C VAL A 432 25.07 -6.00 9.14
N PHE A 433 24.15 -5.05 8.88
CA PHE A 433 23.14 -5.19 7.82
C PHE A 433 22.91 -3.88 7.04
N GLN A 434 22.28 -4.03 5.88
CA GLN A 434 21.74 -2.94 5.07
C GLN A 434 20.35 -3.33 4.54
N THR A 435 19.47 -2.36 4.30
CA THR A 435 18.12 -2.61 3.76
C THR A 435 17.76 -1.59 2.68
N SER A 436 17.19 -2.08 1.57
CA SER A 436 16.88 -1.31 0.37
C SER A 436 15.41 -1.46 -0.03
N SER A 437 14.63 -0.43 0.27
CA SER A 437 13.20 -0.33 -0.11
C SER A 437 12.94 0.42 -1.43
N VAL A 438 14.01 0.90 -2.06
CA VAL A 438 14.10 1.43 -3.43
C VAL A 438 14.70 0.41 -4.40
N GLY A 439 14.77 0.72 -5.69
CA GLY A 439 15.41 -0.13 -6.70
C GLY A 439 15.14 0.34 -8.13
N SER A 440 15.82 -0.26 -9.10
CA SER A 440 15.75 0.13 -10.51
C SER A 440 14.42 -0.30 -11.18
N ALA A 441 14.21 0.12 -12.42
CA ALA A 441 13.02 -0.25 -13.21
C ALA A 441 12.80 -1.77 -13.23
N GLN A 442 11.57 -2.20 -13.02
CA GLN A 442 11.25 -3.61 -12.80
C GLN A 442 11.38 -4.44 -14.08
N GLY A 443 11.88 -5.67 -13.92
CA GLY A 443 11.89 -6.72 -14.93
C GLY A 443 11.72 -8.10 -14.29
N THR A 444 11.72 -9.15 -15.11
CA THR A 444 11.78 -10.56 -14.67
C THR A 444 13.19 -11.14 -14.68
N ALA A 445 14.11 -10.51 -15.43
CA ALA A 445 15.43 -11.03 -15.75
C ALA A 445 16.50 -10.60 -14.75
N TYR A 446 17.54 -11.42 -14.66
CA TYR A 446 18.83 -11.03 -14.09
C TYR A 446 19.54 -10.07 -15.05
N THR A 447 20.07 -8.97 -14.52
CA THR A 447 20.65 -7.87 -15.32
C THR A 447 22.05 -7.50 -14.84
N THR A 448 22.70 -6.53 -15.48
CA THR A 448 23.94 -5.91 -14.99
C THR A 448 23.80 -5.36 -13.57
N ILE A 449 22.63 -4.87 -13.18
CA ILE A 449 22.34 -4.40 -11.81
C ILE A 449 22.25 -5.58 -10.83
N SER A 450 21.68 -6.71 -11.25
CA SER A 450 21.65 -7.95 -10.44
C SER A 450 23.07 -8.49 -10.23
N ALA A 451 23.88 -8.45 -11.29
CA ALA A 451 25.27 -8.88 -11.28
C ALA A 451 26.17 -7.97 -10.44
N GLU A 452 25.98 -6.65 -10.49
CA GLU A 452 26.65 -5.70 -9.59
C GLU A 452 26.31 -5.98 -8.12
N VAL A 453 25.06 -6.33 -7.82
CA VAL A 453 24.64 -6.70 -6.45
C VAL A 453 25.32 -7.97 -5.96
N ASP A 454 25.39 -9.02 -6.78
CA ASP A 454 26.13 -10.23 -6.41
C ASP A 454 27.64 -9.93 -6.24
N ASP A 455 28.24 -9.13 -7.14
CA ASP A 455 29.66 -8.77 -7.12
C ASP A 455 30.07 -7.96 -5.87
N TYR A 456 29.30 -6.93 -5.50
CA TYR A 456 29.64 -6.14 -4.31
C TYR A 456 29.36 -6.88 -3.01
N LEU A 457 28.35 -7.78 -2.96
CA LEU A 457 28.08 -8.61 -1.79
C LEU A 457 29.11 -9.72 -1.63
N PHE A 458 29.60 -10.26 -2.73
CA PHE A 458 30.70 -11.22 -2.74
C PHE A 458 32.01 -10.58 -2.25
N LYS A 459 32.37 -9.39 -2.76
CA LYS A 459 33.64 -8.72 -2.41
C LYS A 459 33.63 -7.97 -1.06
N HIS A 460 32.45 -7.54 -0.59
CA HIS A 460 32.27 -6.83 0.69
C HIS A 460 31.02 -7.38 1.39
N PRO A 461 31.10 -8.58 2.00
CA PRO A 461 29.96 -9.26 2.57
C PRO A 461 29.35 -8.50 3.76
N ILE A 462 28.07 -8.22 3.60
CA ILE A 462 27.16 -7.66 4.60
C ILE A 462 25.76 -8.16 4.26
N LEU A 463 25.01 -8.61 5.26
CA LEU A 463 23.65 -9.06 4.99
C LEU A 463 22.80 -7.87 4.50
N SER A 464 22.32 -7.96 3.27
CA SER A 464 21.58 -6.89 2.62
C SER A 464 20.19 -7.39 2.21
N THR A 465 19.15 -6.70 2.64
CA THR A 465 17.77 -7.01 2.25
C THR A 465 17.28 -6.08 1.14
N GLN A 466 16.52 -6.63 0.20
CA GLN A 466 16.00 -5.90 -0.96
C GLN A 466 14.52 -6.22 -1.21
N SER A 467 13.73 -5.17 -1.27
CA SER A 467 12.30 -5.22 -1.57
C SER A 467 11.98 -5.82 -2.95
N GLN A 468 11.08 -6.81 -2.97
CA GLN A 468 10.60 -7.49 -4.18
C GLN A 468 9.69 -6.61 -5.06
N SER A 469 9.37 -5.36 -4.69
CA SER A 469 8.44 -4.45 -5.39
C SER A 469 6.96 -4.79 -5.22
N ASN A 470 6.07 -3.89 -5.67
CA ASN A 470 4.62 -3.93 -5.40
C ASN A 470 3.79 -4.00 -6.71
N THR A 471 4.10 -4.94 -7.60
CA THR A 471 3.42 -5.01 -8.93
C THR A 471 2.32 -6.07 -9.03
N GLY A 472 2.08 -6.85 -7.97
CA GLY A 472 1.14 -7.98 -7.99
C GLY A 472 1.48 -9.07 -9.04
N SER A 473 2.73 -9.11 -9.51
CA SER A 473 3.16 -9.92 -10.66
C SER A 473 4.60 -10.41 -10.50
N ARG A 474 5.15 -11.13 -11.49
CA ARG A 474 6.58 -11.48 -11.54
C ARG A 474 7.52 -10.31 -11.85
N ASN A 475 7.02 -9.07 -11.95
CA ASN A 475 7.85 -7.92 -12.29
C ASN A 475 8.51 -7.31 -11.02
N SER A 476 9.83 -7.44 -10.87
CA SER A 476 10.58 -7.03 -9.68
C SER A 476 11.80 -6.18 -10.02
N ARG A 477 12.32 -5.46 -9.03
CA ARG A 477 13.58 -4.72 -9.09
C ARG A 477 14.72 -5.69 -9.41
N PRO A 478 15.61 -5.40 -10.38
CA PRO A 478 16.71 -6.29 -10.71
C PRO A 478 17.65 -6.60 -9.53
N GLN A 479 17.77 -5.67 -8.57
CA GLN A 479 18.49 -5.91 -7.33
C GLN A 479 17.94 -7.13 -6.55
N ALA A 480 16.63 -7.39 -6.58
CA ALA A 480 16.01 -8.50 -5.85
C ALA A 480 16.26 -9.87 -6.53
N TRP A 481 16.59 -9.87 -7.82
CA TRP A 481 16.96 -11.07 -8.58
C TRP A 481 18.41 -11.50 -8.40
N ALA A 482 19.24 -10.73 -7.69
CA ALA A 482 20.56 -11.16 -7.27
C ALA A 482 20.49 -12.46 -6.43
N LYS A 483 21.54 -13.27 -6.45
CA LYS A 483 21.63 -14.55 -5.72
C LYS A 483 21.92 -14.31 -4.24
N ASN A 484 22.90 -13.45 -3.97
CA ASN A 484 23.48 -13.22 -2.63
C ASN A 484 22.61 -12.31 -1.76
N ILE A 485 21.72 -11.52 -2.36
CA ILE A 485 20.76 -10.67 -1.64
C ILE A 485 19.72 -11.51 -0.86
N VAL A 486 19.20 -10.95 0.24
CA VAL A 486 17.93 -11.41 0.83
C VAL A 486 16.80 -10.60 0.20
N SER A 487 16.14 -11.18 -0.80
CA SER A 487 14.94 -10.55 -1.39
C SER A 487 13.72 -10.74 -0.49
N VAL A 488 12.93 -9.68 -0.32
CA VAL A 488 11.81 -9.65 0.63
C VAL A 488 10.51 -9.30 -0.09
N GLY A 489 9.63 -10.31 -0.18
CA GLY A 489 8.24 -10.14 -0.60
C GLY A 489 7.35 -9.70 0.55
N ALA A 490 6.04 -9.75 0.35
CA ALA A 490 5.11 -9.28 1.36
C ALA A 490 3.73 -9.94 1.32
N VAL A 491 3.08 -9.96 2.48
CA VAL A 491 1.75 -10.52 2.74
C VAL A 491 0.92 -9.51 3.52
N GLN A 492 -0.40 -9.47 3.29
CA GLN A 492 -1.32 -8.67 4.10
C GLN A 492 -1.70 -9.43 5.36
N HIS A 493 -1.58 -8.81 6.54
CA HIS A 493 -1.80 -9.45 7.84
C HIS A 493 -3.06 -8.98 8.59
N GLN A 494 -3.84 -8.07 8.02
CA GLN A 494 -5.20 -7.71 8.51
C GLN A 494 -5.29 -7.19 9.98
N ASN A 495 -4.17 -6.81 10.59
CA ASN A 495 -4.00 -6.55 12.03
C ASN A 495 -4.30 -7.71 13.00
N THR A 496 -4.15 -8.95 12.57
CA THR A 496 -4.30 -10.11 13.46
C THR A 496 -2.93 -10.62 13.90
N ALA A 497 -2.80 -10.95 15.20
CA ALA A 497 -1.62 -11.68 15.68
C ALA A 497 -1.62 -13.15 15.20
N SER A 498 -2.81 -13.65 14.87
CA SER A 498 -3.04 -14.96 14.28
C SER A 498 -2.88 -14.88 12.76
N ARG A 499 -1.76 -15.39 12.26
CA ARG A 499 -1.38 -15.52 10.82
C ARG A 499 -2.30 -16.41 9.95
N ALA A 500 -3.56 -16.59 10.35
CA ALA A 500 -4.51 -17.51 9.75
C ALA A 500 -5.36 -16.87 8.64
N ASP A 501 -5.62 -15.56 8.75
CA ASP A 501 -6.32 -14.75 7.76
C ASP A 501 -5.39 -13.94 6.84
N ASP A 502 -4.07 -14.04 7.05
CA ASP A 502 -3.03 -13.56 6.15
C ASP A 502 -3.25 -14.06 4.70
N ARG A 503 -2.86 -13.22 3.74
CA ARG A 503 -3.01 -13.45 2.30
C ARG A 503 -2.06 -12.58 1.49
N TRP A 504 -1.64 -13.05 0.32
CA TRP A 504 -0.79 -12.26 -0.58
C TRP A 504 -1.60 -11.18 -1.31
N ASN A 505 -2.82 -11.51 -1.75
CA ASN A 505 -3.82 -10.61 -2.31
C ASN A 505 -3.29 -9.64 -3.38
N TYR A 506 -2.43 -10.14 -4.29
CA TYR A 506 -1.83 -9.39 -5.40
C TYR A 506 -1.02 -8.14 -4.98
N THR A 507 -0.50 -8.11 -3.74
CA THR A 507 0.15 -6.90 -3.19
C THR A 507 1.64 -6.77 -3.55
N GLY A 508 2.48 -7.69 -3.09
CA GLY A 508 3.88 -7.77 -3.46
C GLY A 508 4.08 -8.37 -4.86
N SER A 509 5.19 -8.06 -5.53
CA SER A 509 5.66 -8.87 -6.66
C SER A 509 6.23 -10.20 -6.15
N ILE A 510 6.32 -11.18 -7.05
CA ILE A 510 6.50 -12.60 -6.73
C ILE A 510 7.59 -13.24 -7.60
N GLY A 511 8.07 -14.42 -7.23
CA GLY A 511 8.89 -15.25 -8.11
C GLY A 511 8.07 -16.19 -9.01
N PRO A 512 8.70 -17.23 -9.60
CA PRO A 512 10.16 -17.45 -9.60
C PRO A 512 10.91 -16.34 -10.35
N ALA A 513 12.22 -16.26 -10.14
CA ALA A 513 13.11 -15.51 -11.05
C ALA A 513 13.01 -16.06 -12.49
N ALA A 514 13.52 -15.34 -13.50
CA ALA A 514 13.46 -15.81 -14.89
C ALA A 514 14.12 -17.19 -15.10
N ASP A 515 15.18 -17.48 -14.36
CA ASP A 515 15.94 -18.74 -14.37
C ASP A 515 15.35 -19.83 -13.46
N GLY A 516 14.18 -19.61 -12.85
CA GLY A 516 13.47 -20.61 -12.04
C GLY A 516 13.70 -20.52 -10.54
N ARG A 517 14.73 -19.78 -10.07
CA ARG A 517 15.07 -19.66 -8.65
C ARG A 517 13.89 -19.25 -7.77
N ILE A 518 13.87 -19.81 -6.56
CA ILE A 518 12.90 -19.47 -5.52
C ILE A 518 13.21 -18.07 -4.99
N LYS A 519 12.31 -17.15 -5.34
CA LYS A 519 12.28 -15.76 -4.90
C LYS A 519 10.82 -15.39 -4.57
N PRO A 520 10.55 -14.49 -3.62
CA PRO A 520 11.52 -13.86 -2.71
C PRO A 520 12.19 -14.89 -1.79
N ASP A 521 13.24 -14.51 -1.06
CA ASP A 521 13.89 -15.40 -0.08
C ASP A 521 13.05 -15.47 1.20
N LEU A 522 12.49 -14.33 1.62
CA LEU A 522 11.60 -14.19 2.79
C LEU A 522 10.43 -13.26 2.44
N SER A 523 9.45 -13.18 3.33
CA SER A 523 8.35 -12.22 3.26
C SER A 523 8.02 -11.63 4.62
N TYR A 524 7.34 -10.49 4.64
CA TYR A 524 6.78 -9.90 5.87
C TYR A 524 5.57 -9.01 5.57
N PHE A 525 5.05 -8.32 6.59
CA PHE A 525 3.80 -7.57 6.53
C PHE A 525 3.80 -6.36 5.58
N TYR A 526 2.74 -6.25 4.78
CA TYR A 526 2.55 -5.26 3.70
C TYR A 526 1.79 -4.01 4.16
N ASP A 527 0.89 -4.12 5.12
CA ASP A 527 -0.24 -3.22 5.33
C ASP A 527 -0.12 -2.32 6.58
N SER A 528 -0.41 -1.03 6.41
CA SER A 528 -0.67 0.01 7.44
C SER A 528 0.24 0.09 8.68
N ILE A 529 1.51 -0.29 8.56
CA ILE A 529 2.50 -0.29 9.64
C ILE A 529 2.74 1.13 10.16
N GLN A 530 2.40 1.37 11.42
CA GLN A 530 2.53 2.70 12.03
C GLN A 530 4.02 3.09 12.10
N SER A 531 4.35 4.26 11.54
CA SER A 531 5.73 4.68 11.29
C SER A 531 5.89 6.19 11.40
N ALA A 532 7.08 6.67 11.78
CA ALA A 532 7.44 8.08 11.62
C ALA A 532 7.42 8.50 10.13
N THR A 533 7.14 9.78 9.88
CA THR A 533 7.18 10.39 8.53
C THR A 533 8.11 11.60 8.51
N GLY A 534 8.66 11.91 7.33
CA GLY A 534 9.50 13.09 7.12
C GLY A 534 8.74 14.42 7.11
N SER A 535 7.41 14.40 7.25
CA SER A 535 6.56 15.61 7.20
C SER A 535 6.63 16.52 8.44
N GLY A 536 7.24 16.08 9.54
CA GLY A 536 7.43 16.89 10.74
C GLY A 536 7.97 16.08 11.91
N ASN A 537 8.66 16.73 12.87
CA ASN A 537 9.44 16.04 13.93
C ASN A 537 8.62 15.16 14.91
N ALA A 538 7.29 15.18 14.84
CA ALA A 538 6.40 14.39 15.68
C ALA A 538 5.25 13.75 14.88
N ASN A 539 5.39 13.66 13.56
CA ASN A 539 4.33 13.19 12.66
C ASN A 539 4.47 11.68 12.38
N TYR A 540 3.35 10.98 12.36
CA TYR A 540 3.26 9.56 12.05
C TYR A 540 2.42 9.30 10.80
N THR A 541 2.56 8.11 10.25
CA THR A 541 1.91 7.66 9.02
C THR A 541 1.74 6.15 9.05
N GLN A 542 0.74 5.64 8.34
CA GLN A 542 0.60 4.22 8.06
C GLN A 542 1.37 3.89 6.78
N PHE A 543 2.50 3.19 6.94
CA PHE A 543 3.40 2.83 5.86
C PHE A 543 3.21 1.37 5.42
N GLY A 544 3.53 1.05 4.17
CA GLY A 544 3.25 -0.27 3.63
C GLY A 544 4.03 -0.59 2.35
N GLY A 545 3.65 -1.68 1.70
CA GLY A 545 4.39 -2.25 0.58
C GLY A 545 5.46 -3.25 1.04
N THR A 546 6.08 -3.92 0.07
CA THR A 546 7.41 -4.56 0.26
C THR A 546 8.43 -3.55 0.81
N SER A 547 8.24 -2.24 0.56
CA SER A 547 9.01 -1.17 1.16
C SER A 547 8.95 -1.10 2.70
N SER A 548 7.88 -1.60 3.32
CA SER A 548 7.78 -1.75 4.77
C SER A 548 8.20 -3.16 5.22
N ALA A 549 7.83 -4.22 4.49
CA ALA A 549 8.23 -5.59 4.81
C ALA A 549 9.77 -5.78 4.87
N THR A 550 10.50 -5.12 3.96
CA THR A 550 11.97 -5.23 3.81
C THR A 550 12.78 -4.70 5.00
N PRO A 551 12.52 -3.49 5.53
CA PRO A 551 13.14 -3.04 6.77
C PRO A 551 12.67 -3.86 7.96
N GLN A 552 11.39 -4.23 8.08
CA GLN A 552 10.92 -5.13 9.14
C GLN A 552 11.75 -6.43 9.20
N THR A 553 11.93 -7.12 8.06
CA THR A 553 12.82 -8.29 7.96
C THR A 553 14.28 -7.96 8.31
N ALA A 554 14.82 -6.82 7.87
CA ALA A 554 16.18 -6.40 8.25
C ALA A 554 16.33 -6.15 9.76
N GLY A 555 15.29 -5.65 10.43
CA GLY A 555 15.24 -5.51 11.88
C GLY A 555 15.28 -6.85 12.62
N HIS A 556 14.68 -7.91 12.05
CA HIS A 556 14.85 -9.28 12.57
C HIS A 556 16.31 -9.73 12.43
N PHE A 557 16.97 -9.48 11.29
CA PHE A 557 18.41 -9.74 11.18
C PHE A 557 19.23 -8.92 12.17
N GLY A 558 18.85 -7.67 12.45
CA GLY A 558 19.46 -6.87 13.51
C GLY A 558 19.41 -7.55 14.89
N LEU A 559 18.26 -8.13 15.27
CA LEU A 559 18.13 -8.92 16.50
C LEU A 559 18.94 -10.22 16.44
N LEU A 560 18.98 -10.91 15.29
CA LEU A 560 19.83 -12.09 15.08
C LEU A 560 21.32 -11.78 15.31
N PHE A 561 21.81 -10.64 14.80
CA PHE A 561 23.19 -10.20 15.02
C PHE A 561 23.49 -9.93 16.50
N GLN A 562 22.54 -9.39 17.27
CA GLN A 562 22.67 -9.30 18.72
C GLN A 562 22.69 -10.69 19.36
N MET A 563 21.68 -11.52 19.11
CA MET A 563 21.59 -12.90 19.66
C MET A 563 22.87 -13.70 19.42
N TRP A 564 23.48 -13.55 18.24
CA TRP A 564 24.75 -14.19 17.92
C TRP A 564 25.90 -13.63 18.74
N HIS A 565 26.02 -12.30 18.87
CA HIS A 565 27.04 -11.67 19.70
C HIS A 565 26.93 -12.09 21.18
N GLU A 566 25.70 -12.19 21.69
CA GLU A 566 25.37 -12.60 23.07
C GLU A 566 25.51 -14.12 23.30
N GLY A 567 25.86 -14.91 22.27
CA GLY A 567 26.19 -16.34 22.40
C GLY A 567 24.98 -17.29 22.46
N VAL A 568 23.84 -16.93 21.85
CA VAL A 568 22.63 -17.78 21.78
C VAL A 568 22.89 -19.15 21.15
N TRP A 569 23.83 -19.25 20.21
CA TRP A 569 24.33 -20.53 19.69
C TRP A 569 25.68 -20.86 20.34
N SER A 570 25.74 -22.03 20.97
CA SER A 570 26.94 -22.53 21.64
C SER A 570 28.15 -22.54 20.71
N GLY A 571 29.28 -21.99 21.16
CA GLY A 571 30.52 -21.88 20.40
C GLY A 571 30.69 -20.58 19.60
N PHE A 572 29.65 -19.75 19.51
CA PHE A 572 29.66 -18.49 18.76
C PHE A 572 29.48 -17.27 19.68
N GLY A 573 29.71 -16.06 19.13
CA GLY A 573 29.58 -14.80 19.87
C GLY A 573 30.80 -14.41 20.72
N GLY A 574 30.57 -13.59 21.74
CA GLY A 574 31.53 -13.29 22.81
C GLY A 574 32.80 -12.50 22.43
N LYS A 575 32.92 -12.00 21.20
CA LYS A 575 34.02 -11.11 20.78
C LYS A 575 33.76 -9.66 21.26
N ALA A 576 34.65 -8.72 20.93
CA ALA A 576 34.65 -7.38 21.53
C ALA A 576 33.37 -6.57 21.29
N ASP A 577 32.71 -6.74 20.15
CA ASP A 577 31.40 -6.15 19.84
C ASP A 577 30.65 -6.96 18.77
N VAL A 578 29.45 -6.51 18.40
CA VAL A 578 28.57 -7.15 17.41
C VAL A 578 29.24 -7.27 16.03
N PHE A 579 30.11 -6.33 15.67
CA PHE A 579 30.74 -6.28 14.34
C PHE A 579 31.84 -7.33 14.22
N ASP A 580 32.62 -7.52 15.27
CA ASP A 580 33.64 -8.56 15.34
C ASP A 580 33.01 -9.95 15.54
N SER A 581 31.94 -10.05 16.34
CA SER A 581 31.26 -11.32 16.63
C SER A 581 30.47 -11.89 15.45
N ARG A 582 29.90 -11.05 14.57
CA ARG A 582 28.82 -11.40 13.61
C ARG A 582 29.02 -12.74 12.86
N PRO A 583 27.93 -13.50 12.59
CA PRO A 583 27.98 -14.62 11.66
C PRO A 583 28.28 -14.11 10.25
N GLN A 584 28.77 -15.00 9.41
CA GLN A 584 29.01 -14.74 8.01
C GLN A 584 27.68 -14.59 7.23
N MET A 585 27.75 -14.06 6.01
CA MET A 585 26.57 -13.54 5.30
C MET A 585 25.60 -14.65 4.88
N ALA A 586 26.12 -15.77 4.37
CA ALA A 586 25.31 -16.92 4.00
C ALA A 586 24.77 -17.61 5.26
N THR A 587 25.56 -17.73 6.33
CA THR A 587 25.13 -18.26 7.63
C THR A 587 23.96 -17.48 8.23
N ALA A 588 24.04 -16.14 8.25
CA ALA A 588 22.98 -15.29 8.75
C ALA A 588 21.67 -15.50 7.96
N LYS A 589 21.77 -15.55 6.61
CA LYS A 589 20.66 -15.86 5.71
C LYS A 589 20.09 -17.26 5.96
N ALA A 590 20.94 -18.27 6.14
CA ALA A 590 20.57 -19.65 6.44
C ALA A 590 19.80 -19.78 7.78
N LEU A 591 20.28 -19.14 8.85
CA LEU A 591 19.66 -19.17 10.18
C LEU A 591 18.21 -18.67 10.14
N MET A 592 17.97 -17.53 9.48
CA MET A 592 16.65 -16.94 9.36
C MET A 592 15.73 -17.80 8.50
N ILE A 593 16.23 -18.35 7.38
CA ILE A 593 15.47 -19.23 6.48
C ILE A 593 15.08 -20.55 7.16
N ASN A 594 16.01 -21.18 7.89
CA ASN A 594 15.82 -22.46 8.56
C ASN A 594 14.70 -22.43 9.63
N ASN A 595 14.54 -21.29 10.29
CA ASN A 595 13.56 -21.08 11.36
C ASN A 595 12.41 -20.11 10.98
N ALA A 596 12.31 -19.67 9.72
CA ALA A 596 11.22 -18.83 9.23
C ALA A 596 9.84 -19.50 9.38
N TYR A 597 8.82 -18.75 9.82
CA TYR A 597 7.43 -19.20 9.87
C TYR A 597 6.91 -19.47 8.46
N ARG A 598 6.40 -20.68 8.20
CA ARG A 598 5.95 -21.14 6.86
C ARG A 598 4.42 -21.24 6.78
N TYR A 599 3.77 -20.36 6.02
CA TYR A 599 2.31 -20.39 5.81
C TYR A 599 1.89 -21.71 5.15
N ASN A 600 0.72 -22.24 5.54
CA ASN A 600 0.21 -23.53 5.07
C ASN A 600 -0.77 -23.39 3.90
N TRP A 601 -0.31 -22.86 2.76
CA TRP A 601 -1.17 -22.62 1.58
C TRP A 601 -1.92 -23.87 1.10
N GLN A 602 -1.33 -25.05 1.29
CA GLN A 602 -1.94 -26.35 0.95
C GLN A 602 -3.22 -26.67 1.75
N ALA A 603 -3.44 -26.04 2.92
CA ALA A 603 -4.68 -26.21 3.68
C ALA A 603 -5.85 -25.34 3.17
N GLY A 604 -5.61 -24.45 2.20
CA GLY A 604 -6.61 -23.52 1.71
C GLY A 604 -6.90 -22.37 2.69
N GLY A 605 -8.14 -21.85 2.66
CA GLY A 605 -8.53 -20.67 3.43
C GLY A 605 -7.90 -19.38 2.90
N SER A 606 -7.73 -18.37 3.76
CA SER A 606 -7.11 -17.09 3.37
C SER A 606 -5.68 -17.26 2.85
N ASN A 607 -4.93 -18.16 3.51
CA ASN A 607 -3.54 -18.49 3.16
C ASN A 607 -3.38 -19.25 1.83
N ALA A 608 -4.46 -19.64 1.16
CA ALA A 608 -4.43 -20.42 -0.08
C ALA A 608 -3.60 -19.76 -1.20
N ASP A 609 -3.54 -18.43 -1.21
CA ASP A 609 -2.83 -17.66 -2.22
C ASP A 609 -1.36 -17.37 -1.86
N VAL A 610 -0.83 -17.90 -0.74
CA VAL A 610 0.52 -17.60 -0.23
C VAL A 610 1.52 -18.74 -0.51
N ASP A 611 1.65 -19.15 -1.77
CA ASP A 611 2.56 -20.22 -2.19
C ASP A 611 4.06 -19.89 -2.04
N ARG A 612 4.93 -20.88 -2.34
CA ARG A 612 6.39 -20.79 -2.23
C ARG A 612 6.98 -19.54 -2.91
N TYR A 613 6.45 -19.13 -4.06
CA TYR A 613 6.97 -17.99 -4.82
C TYR A 613 6.45 -16.63 -4.32
N LYS A 614 5.66 -16.62 -3.24
CA LYS A 614 5.09 -15.44 -2.60
C LYS A 614 5.64 -15.22 -1.19
N GLN A 615 5.64 -16.27 -0.36
CA GLN A 615 6.27 -16.18 0.96
C GLN A 615 7.80 -16.38 0.94
N GLY A 616 8.34 -16.95 -0.13
CA GLY A 616 9.72 -17.43 -0.15
C GLY A 616 9.90 -18.63 0.79
N TRP A 617 10.92 -18.58 1.64
CA TRP A 617 11.12 -19.60 2.68
C TRP A 617 10.22 -19.42 3.90
N GLY A 618 9.54 -18.27 4.03
CA GLY A 618 8.61 -17.95 5.09
C GLY A 618 8.74 -16.49 5.53
N THR A 619 8.24 -16.17 6.73
CA THR A 619 8.53 -14.89 7.39
C THR A 619 9.56 -15.06 8.49
N ALA A 620 10.37 -14.03 8.73
CA ALA A 620 11.25 -13.98 9.90
C ALA A 620 10.46 -14.18 11.21
N ASP A 621 11.07 -14.90 12.17
CA ASP A 621 10.47 -15.27 13.46
C ASP A 621 11.59 -15.42 14.50
N ILE A 622 11.83 -14.36 15.28
CA ILE A 622 12.89 -14.31 16.30
C ILE A 622 12.61 -15.28 17.44
N ARG A 623 11.34 -15.45 17.80
CA ARG A 623 10.96 -16.35 18.89
C ARG A 623 11.31 -17.79 18.53
N ARG A 624 10.89 -18.27 17.36
CA ARG A 624 11.21 -19.64 16.92
C ARG A 624 12.71 -19.87 16.76
N LEU A 625 13.44 -18.84 16.34
CA LEU A 625 14.89 -18.86 16.16
C LEU A 625 15.65 -18.90 17.51
N TYR A 626 15.18 -18.20 18.54
CA TYR A 626 15.67 -18.33 19.93
C TYR A 626 15.27 -19.67 20.55
N ASP A 627 13.98 -20.04 20.52
CA ASP A 627 13.42 -21.25 21.13
C ASP A 627 14.04 -22.55 20.57
N ARG A 628 14.55 -22.53 19.33
CA ARG A 628 15.22 -23.68 18.69
C ARG A 628 16.75 -23.64 18.77
N ALA A 629 17.38 -22.51 19.13
CA ALA A 629 18.84 -22.38 19.17
C ALA A 629 19.58 -23.47 19.99
N PRO A 630 19.10 -23.92 21.17
CA PRO A 630 19.75 -25.00 21.92
C PRO A 630 19.81 -26.36 21.20
N LYS A 631 19.07 -26.53 20.12
CA LYS A 631 19.06 -27.71 19.24
C LYS A 631 19.32 -27.33 17.78
N THR A 632 20.11 -26.28 17.58
CA THR A 632 20.59 -25.83 16.27
C THR A 632 22.11 -25.93 16.20
N SER A 633 22.62 -26.72 15.25
CA SER A 633 24.03 -26.71 14.86
C SER A 633 24.23 -25.80 13.64
N VAL A 634 25.40 -25.16 13.58
CA VAL A 634 25.77 -24.17 12.56
C VAL A 634 27.20 -24.44 12.09
N ILE A 635 27.42 -24.42 10.79
CA ILE A 635 28.72 -24.27 10.14
C ILE A 635 28.74 -22.84 9.58
N ASP A 636 29.64 -21.99 10.10
CA ASP A 636 29.65 -20.54 9.81
C ASP A 636 30.66 -20.19 8.71
N GLU A 637 30.44 -20.74 7.49
CA GLU A 637 31.35 -20.57 6.34
C GLU A 637 32.80 -21.02 6.68
N THR A 638 32.96 -22.01 7.58
CA THR A 638 34.27 -22.55 8.02
C THR A 638 34.76 -23.77 7.23
N ASP A 639 33.87 -24.44 6.51
CA ASP A 639 34.14 -25.71 5.84
C ASP A 639 34.25 -25.50 4.34
N LEU A 640 35.39 -25.90 3.78
CA LEU A 640 35.69 -25.78 2.35
C LEU A 640 35.32 -27.04 1.57
N LEU A 641 34.85 -26.82 0.35
CA LEU A 641 34.45 -27.83 -0.62
C LEU A 641 35.20 -27.61 -1.93
N THR A 642 35.93 -28.64 -2.39
CA THR A 642 36.62 -28.63 -3.67
C THR A 642 35.71 -29.18 -4.79
N PRO A 643 36.04 -28.97 -6.08
CA PRO A 643 35.28 -29.54 -7.20
C PRO A 643 35.09 -31.05 -7.07
N LEU A 644 33.84 -31.52 -7.17
CA LEU A 644 33.40 -32.90 -6.95
C LEU A 644 33.65 -33.44 -5.51
N GLY A 645 33.99 -32.55 -4.58
CA GLY A 645 34.17 -32.86 -3.17
C GLY A 645 32.84 -33.07 -2.45
N VAL A 646 32.88 -33.80 -1.34
CA VAL A 646 31.73 -34.01 -0.46
C VAL A 646 32.14 -33.75 0.98
N LYS A 647 31.33 -32.99 1.71
CA LYS A 647 31.41 -32.79 3.15
C LYS A 647 30.24 -33.51 3.81
N THR A 648 30.51 -34.30 4.84
CA THR A 648 29.52 -35.17 5.49
C THR A 648 29.45 -34.87 6.98
N TYR A 649 28.23 -34.71 7.50
CA TYR A 649 27.92 -34.39 8.88
C TYR A 649 26.97 -35.43 9.47
N ASP A 650 27.32 -35.95 10.65
CA ASP A 650 26.54 -36.93 11.39
C ASP A 650 25.56 -36.22 12.35
N VAL A 651 24.29 -36.09 11.95
CA VAL A 651 23.27 -35.36 12.73
C VAL A 651 22.48 -36.33 13.62
N THR A 652 22.53 -36.12 14.94
CA THR A 652 21.71 -36.87 15.89
C THR A 652 20.38 -36.15 16.13
N VAL A 653 19.26 -36.79 15.79
CA VAL A 653 17.90 -36.31 16.04
C VAL A 653 17.30 -37.00 17.27
N PRO A 654 16.82 -36.26 18.29
CA PRO A 654 16.25 -36.84 19.50
C PRO A 654 14.85 -37.42 19.27
N SER A 655 14.43 -38.33 20.16
CA SER A 655 13.08 -38.91 20.12
C SER A 655 12.01 -37.85 20.40
N GLY A 656 10.96 -37.82 19.57
CA GLY A 656 9.85 -36.89 19.71
C GLY A 656 10.09 -35.49 19.14
N GLU A 657 11.18 -35.24 18.42
CA GLU A 657 11.33 -33.99 17.67
C GLU A 657 10.22 -33.85 16.62
N THR A 658 9.61 -32.67 16.55
CA THR A 658 8.49 -32.39 15.63
C THR A 658 8.94 -31.90 14.27
N GLU A 659 10.19 -31.43 14.14
CA GLU A 659 10.71 -30.86 12.90
C GLU A 659 12.25 -30.85 12.84
N LEU A 660 12.82 -31.47 11.80
CA LEU A 660 14.23 -31.30 11.42
C LEU A 660 14.29 -30.39 10.18
N ASN A 661 15.01 -29.27 10.28
CA ASN A 661 15.28 -28.37 9.16
C ASN A 661 16.78 -28.32 8.90
N VAL A 662 17.19 -28.61 7.68
CA VAL A 662 18.56 -28.44 7.18
C VAL A 662 18.52 -27.38 6.07
N THR A 663 19.33 -26.33 6.20
CA THR A 663 19.40 -25.22 5.24
C THR A 663 20.86 -24.97 4.88
N LEU A 664 21.15 -25.08 3.58
CA LEU A 664 22.41 -24.73 2.95
C LEU A 664 22.25 -23.39 2.22
N VAL A 665 23.19 -22.46 2.42
CA VAL A 665 23.31 -21.21 1.66
C VAL A 665 24.78 -20.99 1.35
N PHE A 666 25.10 -20.52 0.14
CA PHE A 666 26.46 -20.14 -0.25
C PHE A 666 26.48 -18.80 -0.98
N THR A 667 27.61 -18.09 -0.90
CA THR A 667 27.81 -16.78 -1.54
C THR A 667 28.42 -17.01 -2.93
N ASP A 668 27.58 -16.99 -3.96
CA ASP A 668 27.97 -17.38 -5.32
C ASP A 668 28.53 -16.17 -6.11
N PRO A 669 29.64 -16.30 -6.87
CA PRO A 669 30.17 -15.20 -7.69
C PRO A 669 29.15 -14.62 -8.68
N MET A 670 29.35 -13.38 -9.14
CA MET A 670 28.36 -12.71 -10.02
C MET A 670 28.00 -13.54 -11.27
N GLY A 671 26.70 -13.63 -11.55
CA GLY A 671 26.18 -14.41 -12.69
C GLY A 671 26.50 -13.75 -14.03
N THR A 672 26.68 -14.58 -15.07
CA THR A 672 26.87 -14.08 -16.44
C THR A 672 25.56 -13.49 -16.98
N VAL A 673 25.54 -12.16 -17.18
CA VAL A 673 24.35 -11.45 -17.67
C VAL A 673 24.00 -11.93 -19.09
N GLY A 674 22.75 -12.36 -19.28
CA GLY A 674 22.25 -12.92 -20.54
C GLY A 674 22.34 -14.45 -20.63
N ALA A 675 22.94 -15.13 -19.64
CA ALA A 675 22.82 -16.57 -19.50
C ALA A 675 21.39 -16.98 -19.09
N ALA A 676 20.97 -18.20 -19.44
CA ALA A 676 19.66 -18.75 -19.07
C ALA A 676 19.57 -19.14 -17.59
N GLN A 677 20.71 -19.39 -16.95
CA GLN A 677 20.89 -19.69 -15.54
C GLN A 677 21.92 -18.72 -14.96
N THR A 678 21.68 -18.21 -13.75
CA THR A 678 22.53 -17.16 -13.15
C THR A 678 23.59 -17.70 -12.19
N ARG A 679 23.37 -18.89 -11.64
CA ARG A 679 24.29 -19.57 -10.71
C ARG A 679 25.62 -19.90 -11.40
N ILE A 680 26.73 -19.74 -10.69
CA ILE A 680 28.08 -20.10 -11.16
C ILE A 680 28.53 -21.43 -10.56
N ASN A 681 28.54 -21.56 -9.24
CA ASN A 681 28.91 -22.81 -8.55
C ASN A 681 27.68 -23.63 -8.10
N ASP A 682 27.75 -24.95 -8.18
CA ASP A 682 26.78 -25.92 -7.62
C ASP A 682 27.28 -26.46 -6.28
N LEU A 683 26.58 -26.09 -5.21
CA LEU A 683 26.68 -26.76 -3.92
C LEU A 683 25.31 -27.35 -3.59
N SER A 684 25.20 -28.67 -3.70
CA SER A 684 23.96 -29.43 -3.55
C SER A 684 23.82 -30.07 -2.16
N LEU A 685 22.61 -30.06 -1.60
CA LEU A 685 22.29 -30.62 -0.29
C LEU A 685 21.62 -31.99 -0.42
N ARG A 686 22.20 -33.00 0.23
CA ARG A 686 21.61 -34.34 0.38
C ARG A 686 21.48 -34.71 1.85
N VAL A 687 20.31 -35.21 2.25
CA VAL A 687 20.04 -35.63 3.62
C VAL A 687 19.48 -37.05 3.62
N THR A 688 20.06 -37.95 4.40
CA THR A 688 19.67 -39.36 4.48
C THR A 688 19.20 -39.71 5.90
N ASP A 689 18.03 -40.34 6.00
CA ASP A 689 17.45 -40.78 7.27
C ASP A 689 18.11 -42.08 7.81
N PRO A 690 17.91 -42.43 9.10
CA PRO A 690 18.39 -43.67 9.71
C PRO A 690 17.97 -44.97 9.00
N ASN A 691 16.97 -44.94 8.11
CA ASN A 691 16.47 -46.08 7.35
C ASN A 691 17.04 -46.14 5.91
N GLY A 692 17.84 -45.14 5.50
CA GLY A 692 18.38 -45.01 4.14
C GLY A 692 17.50 -44.21 3.17
N THR A 693 16.47 -43.52 3.64
CA THR A 693 15.63 -42.63 2.84
C THR A 693 16.38 -41.34 2.53
N VAL A 694 16.61 -41.05 1.25
CA VAL A 694 17.31 -39.85 0.78
C VAL A 694 16.31 -38.72 0.49
N TYR A 695 16.71 -37.49 0.82
CA TYR A 695 16.02 -36.24 0.52
C TYR A 695 17.03 -35.27 -0.12
N TRP A 696 16.74 -34.78 -1.32
CA TRP A 696 17.52 -33.71 -1.95
C TRP A 696 16.95 -32.33 -1.62
N GLY A 697 17.81 -31.31 -1.59
CA GLY A 697 17.41 -29.94 -1.30
C GLY A 697 16.34 -29.40 -2.24
N ASN A 698 15.41 -28.64 -1.67
CA ASN A 698 14.24 -28.04 -2.33
C ASN A 698 13.24 -29.03 -2.96
N TYR A 699 13.50 -30.34 -2.97
CA TYR A 699 12.59 -31.32 -3.57
C TYR A 699 11.25 -31.41 -2.80
N GLY A 700 10.15 -31.21 -3.53
CA GLY A 700 8.79 -31.07 -2.98
C GLY A 700 8.47 -29.69 -2.38
N LEU A 701 9.45 -28.81 -2.14
CA LEU A 701 9.21 -27.54 -1.45
C LEU A 701 8.55 -26.46 -2.30
N THR A 702 8.48 -26.60 -3.62
CA THR A 702 7.68 -25.72 -4.50
C THR A 702 6.18 -26.00 -4.41
N THR A 703 5.78 -27.23 -4.09
CA THR A 703 4.38 -27.66 -3.97
C THR A 703 3.90 -27.80 -2.53
N GLY A 704 4.81 -27.87 -1.54
CA GLY A 704 4.46 -27.92 -0.12
C GLY A 704 5.48 -27.36 0.88
N ARG A 705 5.11 -27.43 2.17
CA ARG A 705 5.91 -26.87 3.27
C ARG A 705 7.08 -27.75 3.75
N PHE A 706 7.05 -29.04 3.43
CA PHE A 706 8.00 -30.06 3.87
C PHE A 706 8.50 -30.85 2.66
N SER A 707 9.73 -31.34 2.74
CA SER A 707 10.41 -32.03 1.64
C SER A 707 9.82 -33.41 1.40
N THR A 708 9.77 -33.82 0.14
CA THR A 708 9.41 -35.19 -0.25
C THR A 708 10.64 -36.08 -0.34
N PRO A 709 10.54 -37.39 -0.07
CA PRO A 709 11.68 -38.31 -0.24
C PRO A 709 12.00 -38.49 -1.74
N GLY A 710 13.29 -38.68 -2.04
CA GLY A 710 13.84 -38.78 -3.39
C GLY A 710 14.25 -37.42 -3.97
N GLY A 711 14.07 -37.28 -5.28
CA GLY A 711 14.51 -36.10 -6.05
C GLY A 711 15.90 -36.27 -6.66
N THR A 712 16.46 -35.15 -7.12
CA THR A 712 17.83 -34.98 -7.60
C THR A 712 18.39 -33.67 -7.03
N SER A 713 19.70 -33.43 -7.16
CA SER A 713 20.33 -32.12 -6.90
C SER A 713 19.53 -30.95 -7.51
N ASN A 714 19.52 -29.80 -6.83
CA ASN A 714 18.95 -28.57 -7.35
C ASN A 714 20.04 -27.77 -8.08
N THR A 715 19.96 -27.79 -9.41
CA THR A 715 20.99 -27.18 -10.25
C THR A 715 20.82 -25.66 -10.45
N ILE A 716 20.01 -24.96 -9.64
CA ILE A 716 19.51 -23.59 -9.94
C ILE A 716 19.62 -22.63 -8.75
N ASP A 717 19.20 -23.02 -7.55
CA ASP A 717 19.17 -22.15 -6.37
C ASP A 717 20.55 -22.06 -5.66
N THR A 718 20.84 -20.93 -5.02
CA THR A 718 21.97 -20.78 -4.05
C THR A 718 21.54 -20.97 -2.59
N VAL A 719 20.33 -21.51 -2.41
CA VAL A 719 19.67 -21.77 -1.14
C VAL A 719 18.96 -23.11 -1.26
N GLU A 720 19.44 -24.13 -0.56
CA GLU A 720 18.83 -25.45 -0.53
C GLU A 720 18.30 -25.80 0.87
N ASN A 721 17.11 -26.38 0.91
CA ASN A 721 16.41 -26.74 2.14
C ASN A 721 15.91 -28.17 2.12
N VAL A 722 16.14 -28.90 3.22
CA VAL A 722 15.43 -30.14 3.55
C VAL A 722 14.66 -29.91 4.85
N PHE A 723 13.33 -29.95 4.77
CA PHE A 723 12.43 -29.72 5.90
C PHE A 723 11.59 -30.97 6.17
N ILE A 724 11.86 -31.68 7.27
CA ILE A 724 11.20 -32.93 7.63
C ILE A 724 10.25 -32.70 8.81
N GLN A 725 8.97 -33.03 8.63
CA GLN A 725 8.00 -33.04 9.72
C GLN A 725 8.07 -34.38 10.47
N ASN A 726 8.07 -34.33 11.81
CA ASN A 726 8.16 -35.50 12.70
C ASN A 726 9.29 -36.48 12.30
N PRO A 727 10.55 -36.02 12.20
CA PRO A 727 11.68 -36.84 11.81
C PRO A 727 11.83 -38.07 12.72
N VAL A 728 12.23 -39.20 12.13
CA VAL A 728 12.60 -40.39 12.92
C VAL A 728 13.82 -40.10 13.80
N ALA A 729 13.79 -40.61 15.03
CA ALA A 729 14.89 -40.48 15.98
C ALA A 729 16.12 -41.29 15.52
N GLY A 730 17.32 -40.80 15.81
CA GLY A 730 18.57 -41.49 15.53
C GLY A 730 19.54 -40.66 14.69
N LYS A 731 20.46 -41.38 14.02
CA LYS A 731 21.55 -40.80 13.24
C LYS A 731 21.14 -40.55 11.79
N TRP A 732 21.04 -39.29 11.41
CA TRP A 732 20.88 -38.81 10.05
C TRP A 732 22.25 -38.45 9.47
N THR A 733 22.39 -38.58 8.15
CA THR A 733 23.58 -38.13 7.42
C THR A 733 23.23 -36.90 6.59
N VAL A 734 23.93 -35.79 6.79
CA VAL A 734 23.80 -34.58 5.98
C VAL A 734 25.06 -34.43 5.14
N GLU A 735 24.90 -34.23 3.83
CA GLU A 735 25.99 -34.11 2.87
C GLU A 735 25.84 -32.83 2.06
N VAL A 736 26.94 -32.11 1.89
CA VAL A 736 27.07 -30.98 0.96
C VAL A 736 28.03 -31.41 -0.14
N LEU A 737 27.60 -31.32 -1.41
CA LEU A 737 28.30 -31.84 -2.58
C LEU A 737 28.67 -30.70 -3.53
N GLY A 738 29.94 -30.61 -3.92
CA GLY A 738 30.46 -29.59 -4.83
C GLY A 738 30.32 -30.03 -6.28
N ASP A 739 29.10 -30.31 -6.72
CA ASP A 739 28.79 -30.98 -7.99
C ASP A 739 29.37 -30.23 -9.22
N GLU A 740 29.51 -28.91 -9.14
CA GLU A 740 30.14 -28.04 -10.16
C GLU A 740 30.75 -26.79 -9.50
N ILE A 741 32.00 -26.85 -9.05
CA ILE A 741 32.75 -25.66 -8.59
C ILE A 741 33.71 -25.26 -9.72
N VAL A 742 33.38 -24.16 -10.41
CA VAL A 742 34.07 -23.69 -11.63
C VAL A 742 34.75 -22.34 -11.47
N GLN A 743 34.40 -21.61 -10.41
CA GLN A 743 35.05 -20.38 -10.00
C GLN A 743 35.28 -20.41 -8.49
N ASP A 744 36.43 -19.90 -8.04
CA ASP A 744 36.74 -19.76 -6.62
C ASP A 744 35.71 -18.82 -5.96
N SER A 745 35.10 -19.28 -4.86
CA SER A 745 34.22 -18.47 -4.01
C SER A 745 34.76 -18.22 -2.60
N HIS A 746 35.92 -18.78 -2.24
CA HIS A 746 36.63 -18.59 -0.96
C HIS A 746 37.98 -17.88 -1.20
N VAL A 747 37.88 -16.62 -1.65
CA VAL A 747 38.98 -15.81 -2.21
C VAL A 747 40.03 -15.33 -1.18
N GLU A 748 39.88 -15.72 0.08
CA GLU A 748 40.90 -15.66 1.12
C GLU A 748 42.13 -16.52 0.79
N THR A 749 41.98 -17.53 -0.07
CA THR A 749 43.08 -18.40 -0.51
C THR A 749 43.37 -18.28 -2.02
N THR A 750 44.01 -19.29 -2.61
CA THR A 750 44.21 -19.41 -4.07
C THR A 750 43.80 -20.78 -4.59
N ALA A 751 43.11 -21.58 -3.76
CA ALA A 751 42.54 -22.84 -4.19
C ALA A 751 41.26 -22.58 -5.00
N LEU A 752 40.84 -23.57 -5.79
CA LEU A 752 39.50 -23.57 -6.36
C LEU A 752 38.61 -24.33 -5.37
N ASP A 753 37.96 -23.60 -4.48
CA ASP A 753 37.00 -24.13 -3.52
C ASP A 753 35.86 -23.14 -3.22
N ALA A 754 34.91 -23.60 -2.41
CA ALA A 754 33.76 -22.85 -1.94
C ALA A 754 33.50 -23.15 -0.46
N ASP A 755 33.13 -22.12 0.29
CA ASP A 755 32.54 -22.22 1.63
C ASP A 755 31.00 -22.10 1.57
N TYR A 756 30.35 -22.36 2.71
CA TYR A 756 28.90 -22.29 2.84
C TYR A 756 28.44 -22.15 4.30
N GLY A 757 27.30 -21.49 4.47
CA GLY A 757 26.53 -21.51 5.71
C GLY A 757 25.62 -22.74 5.73
N LEU A 758 25.82 -23.65 6.69
CA LEU A 758 24.94 -24.81 6.92
C LEU A 758 24.28 -24.70 8.30
N VAL A 759 22.95 -24.72 8.34
CA VAL A 759 22.16 -24.68 9.58
C VAL A 759 21.30 -25.92 9.70
N VAL A 760 21.40 -26.61 10.84
CA VAL A 760 20.64 -27.80 11.18
C VAL A 760 19.88 -27.54 12.48
N SER A 761 18.56 -27.37 12.44
CA SER A 761 17.73 -27.21 13.65
C SER A 761 16.81 -28.42 13.84
N GLY A 762 16.72 -28.93 15.07
CA GLY A 762 15.99 -30.18 15.38
C GLY A 762 16.88 -31.43 15.40
N GLY A 763 18.18 -31.25 15.19
CA GLY A 763 19.21 -32.26 15.35
C GLY A 763 20.53 -31.59 15.64
N VAL A 764 21.45 -32.31 16.27
CA VAL A 764 22.78 -31.78 16.62
C VAL A 764 23.83 -32.50 15.79
N ILE A 765 24.71 -31.74 15.12
CA ILE A 765 25.89 -32.30 14.46
C ILE A 765 26.79 -32.90 15.55
N SER A 766 27.02 -34.20 15.46
CA SER A 766 27.88 -34.95 16.35
C SER A 766 29.32 -34.51 16.06
N GLY A 767 30.06 -34.06 17.08
CA GLY A 767 31.40 -33.49 16.91
C GLY A 767 32.35 -34.42 16.16
N GLY A 768 33.02 -33.87 15.14
CA GLY A 768 34.09 -34.53 14.38
C GLY A 768 35.44 -34.53 15.10
#